data_AF-A0A534VFU2-F1
#
_entry.id   AF-A0A534VFU2-F1
#
_cell.length_a   1.000
_cell.length_b   1.000
_cell.length_c   1.000
_cell.angle_alpha   90.00
_cell.angle_beta   90.00
_cell.angle_gamma   90.00
#
_symmetry.space_group_name_H-M   'P 1'
#
loop_
_entity.id
_entity.type
_entity.pdbx_description
1 polymer ?
#
loop_
_entity_poly.entity_id
_entity_poly.type
_entity_poly.pdbx_seq_one_letter_code
_entity_poly.pdbx_strand_id
1 'polypeptide(L)'
;MGAKFTMFIPAVQPRALNCTVAVTTVVAFMLANRVLRAAVLGALLASAPARARPREPAHPGDETEVFTGGEETAQGATPRRPALAYWKLRLTVRVPATERSLRVGVFVPLSDGRQDVLARRAAAPGFHFRESEAPPNLRAEWTADGATATALTYDLALRIAEPTATPIPAEPVAALPRPPDGEAALAPTPHIQSDAPEVRRRAQRLVGRATRLDEVIWSLYQYTAAFVPAADPPGPQDAVTVLAARRGTSLGRARTLTALLQAAGVPARLVGGLRLGSTPEKRATNSWVEAWTGSEWVPLDPAGGYFGTLPTSYLALYRGDLPLIVHTAGLDVDYGFAIRQATRRAVEEGEEEEDVALPAGRRPVVRGAGRQPVETHSTYVSEPVASVVLIVDQSVPEAVTDRILGEAHDAAINCVLLTARFESRYFRESYLERLVATNLPLIRQAHVVLVATADDAGLYALLGLGERNVRLEDARIIAAGAMGRPAALMLGSLLYHLIQPGEVVLVNRHADLLPLWELARANLIDGTPMAEEAARWNIDALVLGEAGARLPAWRRPLMLLWARAVRAQVPLSALTLILILPIIASLVVVARIVVGLETFGMFGPVIVSLAFITTGLQWGLVIFVVIVGLGVLLRAGLQRLRLQAVSRLAILIALVSAVMGGLTLLGAVLGIGPLLNISIFPMVIMSNVIENFAASQVELGTAEALRMTLATLFSRDPARHGGVRRRPREMAWRAAPRVRPLLPGRATRPRGDRLRFAGGGAAIVIAALRRIRREMLGLNRRNHGYLFAYNPRTGYRVVDDKRATKAALAAGGVAAPALRHVCNAQWHVRGLATRLAAEREFVLKPARGAGGAGIVVIVDRSGERFVKASGATVGARDLEAHACDVLAGAYSPGGRSDQLLVEELVVPEPVLGALSYRGVPDVRVLVFRGVPVLAMVRLPTRRSDGRANLHLGGVGVGVDLGSGRTTFAVSAGRPLSVHPDLRRPLADVAVPAWPDVLALAGRAADAVGLGFLGVDVVLDRRHGPLVLELNARPGLGIQLANRRGLRPLLERLAAGPLPAGASERVALGQTLAYDCGSSR
;
A
#
# COMPACT_ATOMS: atom_id res chain seq x y z
N MET A 1 -41.58 -15.65 23.09
CA MET A 1 -42.20 -17.00 23.06
C MET A 1 -42.39 -17.39 21.61
N GLY A 2 -41.88 -18.58 21.21
CA GLY A 2 -42.12 -19.40 19.99
C GLY A 2 -42.34 -18.71 18.62
N ALA A 3 -41.49 -18.90 17.61
CA ALA A 3 -41.43 -20.08 16.70
C ALA A 3 -42.71 -20.24 15.85
N LYS A 4 -42.75 -20.65 14.58
CA LYS A 4 -41.84 -20.99 13.45
C LYS A 4 -42.79 -21.39 12.26
N PHE A 5 -42.23 -21.66 11.08
CA PHE A 5 -42.71 -22.58 10.00
C PHE A 5 -43.79 -22.03 9.02
N THR A 6 -43.84 -22.29 7.69
CA THR A 6 -42.97 -22.81 6.59
C THR A 6 -43.79 -22.69 5.28
N MET A 7 -43.24 -22.28 4.14
CA MET A 7 -42.76 -23.08 2.99
C MET A 7 -43.62 -24.31 2.57
N PHE A 8 -44.05 -24.34 1.31
CA PHE A 8 -44.52 -25.52 0.58
C PHE A 8 -43.68 -25.74 -0.68
N ILE A 9 -43.20 -26.97 -0.83
CA ILE A 9 -42.60 -27.64 -2.00
C ILE A 9 -43.69 -28.57 -2.60
N PRO A 10 -43.54 -29.07 -3.82
CA PRO A 10 -43.60 -30.53 -3.94
C PRO A 10 -42.43 -31.14 -4.74
N ALA A 11 -42.15 -32.38 -4.38
CA ALA A 11 -40.93 -33.15 -4.59
C ALA A 11 -41.14 -34.31 -5.58
N VAL A 12 -40.07 -34.78 -6.24
CA VAL A 12 -39.84 -36.22 -6.55
C VAL A 12 -38.33 -36.53 -6.49
N GLN A 13 -38.04 -37.73 -6.00
CA GLN A 13 -36.80 -38.32 -5.46
C GLN A 13 -35.70 -38.77 -6.47
N PRO A 14 -34.51 -39.19 -5.96
CA PRO A 14 -33.26 -39.36 -6.73
C PRO A 14 -32.91 -40.82 -7.06
N ARG A 15 -32.10 -41.04 -8.11
CA ARG A 15 -31.14 -42.17 -8.22
C ARG A 15 -30.03 -41.89 -9.25
N ALA A 16 -28.85 -42.39 -8.92
CA ALA A 16 -27.54 -42.12 -9.50
C ALA A 16 -27.35 -42.57 -10.96
N LEU A 17 -26.45 -41.88 -11.70
CA LEU A 17 -25.36 -42.45 -12.50
C LEU A 17 -24.50 -41.37 -13.18
N ASN A 18 -23.30 -41.77 -13.58
CA ASN A 18 -22.07 -41.01 -13.75
C ASN A 18 -21.88 -40.28 -15.10
N CYS A 19 -21.02 -39.24 -15.02
CA CYS A 19 -19.95 -38.85 -15.97
C CYS A 19 -20.20 -37.97 -17.22
N THR A 20 -19.32 -36.93 -17.28
CA THR A 20 -18.51 -36.39 -18.40
C THR A 20 -18.97 -35.20 -19.29
N VAL A 21 -18.13 -34.14 -19.25
CA VAL A 21 -17.61 -33.28 -20.37
C VAL A 21 -18.58 -32.22 -20.95
N ALA A 22 -18.25 -30.97 -21.31
CA ALA A 22 -17.01 -30.17 -21.38
C ALA A 22 -17.37 -28.66 -21.33
N VAL A 23 -16.40 -27.89 -20.83
CA VAL A 23 -16.27 -26.44 -21.02
C VAL A 23 -15.70 -26.18 -22.42
N THR A 24 -16.51 -25.77 -23.40
CA THR A 24 -16.01 -25.24 -24.69
C THR A 24 -17.01 -24.25 -25.34
N THR A 25 -17.15 -23.04 -24.80
CA THR A 25 -17.93 -21.98 -25.48
C THR A 25 -17.34 -20.59 -25.29
N VAL A 26 -16.05 -20.42 -25.63
CA VAL A 26 -15.44 -19.08 -25.87
C VAL A 26 -14.77 -19.00 -27.25
N VAL A 27 -14.62 -20.12 -27.97
CA VAL A 27 -14.05 -20.13 -29.34
C VAL A 27 -15.13 -19.94 -30.42
N ALA A 28 -16.42 -20.08 -30.08
CA ALA A 28 -17.54 -20.07 -31.03
C ALA A 28 -17.96 -18.68 -31.54
N PHE A 29 -17.29 -17.58 -31.16
CA PHE A 29 -17.64 -16.24 -31.66
C PHE A 29 -16.56 -15.58 -32.53
N MET A 30 -15.36 -16.17 -32.66
CA MET A 30 -14.30 -15.62 -33.54
C MET A 30 -14.29 -16.22 -34.95
N LEU A 31 -15.15 -17.21 -35.24
CA LEU A 31 -15.26 -17.87 -36.55
C LEU A 31 -16.50 -17.41 -37.32
N ALA A 32 -16.72 -16.10 -37.38
CA ALA A 32 -17.72 -15.46 -38.23
C ALA A 32 -17.07 -14.70 -39.41
N ASN A 33 -16.47 -15.50 -40.29
CA ASN A 33 -16.76 -15.50 -41.73
C ASN A 33 -15.95 -14.63 -42.73
N ARG A 34 -15.65 -15.32 -43.86
CA ARG A 34 -15.45 -14.87 -45.26
C ARG A 34 -14.06 -14.44 -45.77
N VAL A 35 -13.03 -15.27 -45.67
CA VAL A 35 -11.95 -15.28 -46.70
C VAL A 35 -11.42 -16.69 -47.05
N LEU A 36 -11.72 -17.73 -46.27
CA LEU A 36 -11.28 -19.10 -46.57
C LEU A 36 -12.24 -19.80 -47.56
N ARG A 37 -12.06 -19.56 -48.87
CA ARG A 37 -12.78 -20.29 -49.94
C ARG A 37 -11.90 -20.77 -51.10
N ALA A 38 -10.58 -20.75 -50.95
CA ALA A 38 -9.66 -21.29 -51.94
C ALA A 38 -8.62 -22.17 -51.23
N ALA A 39 -8.36 -23.35 -51.80
CA ALA A 39 -7.38 -24.37 -51.39
C ALA A 39 -7.91 -25.57 -50.58
N VAL A 40 -9.10 -26.06 -50.91
CA VAL A 40 -9.37 -27.51 -50.93
C VAL A 40 -9.84 -27.85 -52.33
N LEU A 41 -9.36 -28.99 -52.86
CA LEU A 41 -9.67 -29.61 -54.15
C LEU A 41 -8.81 -29.23 -55.36
N GLY A 42 -7.65 -29.90 -55.44
CA GLY A 42 -6.87 -30.14 -56.65
C GLY A 42 -5.83 -31.22 -56.31
N ALA A 43 -6.27 -32.49 -56.23
CA ALA A 43 -6.02 -33.50 -57.27
C ALA A 43 -4.58 -34.06 -57.18
N LEU A 44 -4.40 -35.22 -56.53
CA LEU A 44 -4.47 -36.59 -57.10
C LEU A 44 -3.17 -37.03 -57.81
N LEU A 45 -2.58 -38.10 -57.26
CA LEU A 45 -1.83 -39.20 -57.90
C LEU A 45 -0.38 -38.95 -58.37
N ALA A 46 0.60 -39.63 -57.74
CA ALA A 46 1.15 -40.92 -58.20
C ALA A 46 2.53 -41.30 -57.59
N SER A 47 2.65 -42.57 -57.17
CA SER A 47 3.84 -43.46 -57.13
C SER A 47 5.07 -43.17 -56.23
N ALA A 48 5.36 -44.13 -55.34
CA ALA A 48 6.66 -44.43 -54.71
C ALA A 48 7.56 -45.28 -55.65
N PRO A 49 8.75 -45.83 -55.26
CA PRO A 49 9.86 -45.40 -54.36
C PRO A 49 11.27 -45.52 -55.02
N ALA A 50 12.37 -45.03 -54.39
CA ALA A 50 13.69 -45.72 -54.24
C ALA A 50 14.87 -44.84 -53.73
N ARG A 51 15.53 -45.36 -52.67
CA ARG A 51 16.97 -45.41 -52.31
C ARG A 51 17.93 -44.23 -52.61
N ALA A 52 18.63 -43.76 -51.56
CA ALA A 52 20.03 -44.14 -51.24
C ALA A 52 20.51 -43.56 -49.89
N ARG A 53 21.18 -44.39 -49.08
CA ARG A 53 21.93 -44.04 -47.84
C ARG A 53 23.36 -43.55 -48.17
N PRO A 54 24.03 -42.88 -47.21
CA PRO A 54 25.34 -43.38 -46.74
C PRO A 54 25.40 -43.39 -45.18
N ARG A 55 25.64 -44.54 -44.53
CA ARG A 55 26.89 -45.25 -44.16
C ARG A 55 27.41 -44.88 -42.76
N GLU A 56 27.18 -45.79 -41.81
CA GLU A 56 27.80 -45.86 -40.47
C GLU A 56 29.31 -46.14 -40.56
N PRO A 57 30.11 -45.73 -39.56
CA PRO A 57 31.32 -46.44 -39.16
C PRO A 57 31.05 -47.42 -38.01
N ALA A 58 31.66 -48.59 -38.15
CA ALA A 58 31.50 -49.83 -37.41
C ALA A 58 31.62 -49.78 -35.87
N HIS A 59 30.79 -50.60 -35.22
CA HIS A 59 31.06 -51.20 -33.90
C HIS A 59 32.31 -52.08 -33.94
N PRO A 60 33.05 -52.17 -32.82
CA PRO A 60 33.40 -53.49 -32.32
C PRO A 60 33.18 -53.61 -30.81
N GLY A 61 32.57 -54.73 -30.40
CA GLY A 61 32.51 -55.19 -29.02
C GLY A 61 31.19 -55.84 -28.66
N ASP A 62 30.91 -57.01 -29.26
CA ASP A 62 29.94 -57.98 -28.76
C ASP A 62 30.17 -58.22 -27.27
N GLU A 63 29.23 -57.81 -26.42
CA GLU A 63 28.95 -58.36 -25.06
C GLU A 63 27.96 -57.50 -24.24
N THR A 64 27.22 -56.58 -24.85
CA THR A 64 26.13 -55.90 -24.13
C THR A 64 24.83 -56.18 -24.84
N GLU A 65 24.09 -57.19 -24.38
CA GLU A 65 22.68 -57.35 -24.73
C GLU A 65 21.95 -56.06 -24.32
N VAL A 66 21.63 -55.24 -25.32
CA VAL A 66 20.74 -54.09 -25.15
C VAL A 66 19.35 -54.65 -24.96
N PHE A 67 18.95 -54.81 -23.70
CA PHE A 67 17.56 -55.08 -23.33
C PHE A 67 16.73 -53.84 -23.69
N THR A 68 16.12 -53.83 -24.87
CA THR A 68 15.11 -52.85 -25.25
C THR A 68 13.85 -53.15 -24.45
N GLY A 69 13.71 -52.53 -23.27
CA GLY A 69 12.46 -52.57 -22.52
C GLY A 69 11.33 -51.93 -23.34
N GLY A 70 10.44 -52.75 -23.90
CA GLY A 70 9.02 -52.38 -24.01
C GLY A 70 8.44 -52.29 -22.60
N GLU A 71 7.43 -51.47 -22.30
CA GLU A 71 6.28 -51.07 -23.10
C GLU A 71 5.87 -49.60 -22.83
N GLU A 72 5.25 -48.99 -23.86
CA GLU A 72 4.27 -47.90 -23.80
C GLU A 72 4.62 -46.57 -23.10
N THR A 73 5.40 -45.72 -23.77
CA THR A 73 5.16 -44.26 -23.70
C THR A 73 3.91 -43.92 -24.52
N ALA A 74 2.74 -44.05 -23.89
CA ALA A 74 1.50 -43.51 -24.39
C ALA A 74 1.56 -41.96 -24.40
N GLN A 75 1.07 -41.41 -25.50
CA GLN A 75 0.96 -40.01 -25.85
C GLN A 75 0.17 -39.16 -24.82
N GLY A 76 0.55 -37.89 -24.66
CA GLY A 76 -0.38 -36.84 -24.25
C GLY A 76 -0.72 -36.72 -22.75
N ALA A 77 0.20 -36.98 -21.83
CA ALA A 77 -0.04 -36.68 -20.42
C ALA A 77 0.27 -35.20 -20.10
N THR A 78 -0.74 -34.46 -19.66
CA THR A 78 -0.58 -33.17 -18.96
C THR A 78 0.49 -33.29 -17.87
N PRO A 79 1.31 -32.24 -17.62
CA PRO A 79 2.34 -32.29 -16.59
C PRO A 79 1.71 -32.70 -15.26
N ARG A 80 2.11 -33.88 -14.75
CA ARG A 80 1.67 -34.36 -13.44
C ARG A 80 2.08 -33.31 -12.42
N ARG A 81 1.12 -32.82 -11.63
CA ARG A 81 1.42 -31.94 -10.49
C ARG A 81 2.41 -32.69 -9.58
N PRO A 82 3.52 -32.07 -9.15
CA PRO A 82 4.52 -32.76 -8.34
C PRO A 82 3.87 -33.30 -7.06
N ALA A 83 4.07 -34.59 -6.76
CA ALA A 83 3.56 -35.18 -5.54
C ALA A 83 4.27 -34.55 -4.33
N LEU A 84 3.49 -34.22 -3.29
CA LEU A 84 3.98 -33.64 -2.04
C LEU A 84 3.73 -34.63 -0.92
N ALA A 85 4.77 -35.03 -0.20
CA ALA A 85 4.65 -35.88 0.98
C ALA A 85 5.14 -35.13 2.23
N TYR A 86 4.45 -35.35 3.35
CA TYR A 86 4.82 -34.81 4.65
C TYR A 86 5.19 -35.95 5.58
N TRP A 87 6.28 -35.79 6.32
CA TRP A 87 6.84 -36.83 7.18
C TRP A 87 7.20 -36.27 8.54
N LYS A 88 7.09 -37.13 9.55
CA LYS A 88 7.67 -36.96 10.88
C LYS A 88 8.74 -38.02 11.09
N LEU A 89 9.88 -37.61 11.58
CA LEU A 89 11.01 -38.47 11.85
C LEU A 89 11.55 -38.17 13.25
N ARG A 90 11.84 -39.21 14.03
CA ARG A 90 12.52 -39.10 15.32
C ARG A 90 13.78 -39.94 15.26
N LEU A 91 14.94 -39.30 15.34
CA LEU A 91 16.19 -39.99 15.61
C LEU A 91 16.34 -40.14 17.13
N THR A 92 16.65 -41.34 17.59
CA THR A 92 17.01 -41.63 18.97
C THR A 92 18.41 -42.21 18.99
N VAL A 93 19.30 -41.63 19.81
CA VAL A 93 20.67 -42.08 20.04
C VAL A 93 20.82 -42.40 21.53
N ARG A 94 21.06 -43.66 21.87
CA ARG A 94 21.23 -44.12 23.25
C ARG A 94 22.71 -44.03 23.62
N VAL A 95 22.98 -43.28 24.69
CA VAL A 95 24.33 -43.08 25.22
C VAL A 95 24.44 -43.80 26.57
N PRO A 96 25.42 -44.69 26.75
CA PRO A 96 25.65 -45.37 28.02
C PRO A 96 26.20 -44.41 29.07
N ALA A 97 26.05 -44.75 30.35
CA ALA A 97 26.55 -43.94 31.44
C ALA A 97 28.10 -43.85 31.40
N THR A 98 28.64 -42.65 31.57
CA THR A 98 30.10 -42.42 31.61
C THR A 98 30.45 -41.17 32.40
N GLU A 99 31.58 -41.21 33.10
CA GLU A 99 32.13 -40.08 33.87
C GLU A 99 33.09 -39.20 33.04
N ARG A 100 33.34 -39.55 31.77
CA ARG A 100 34.23 -38.80 30.88
C ARG A 100 33.44 -37.76 30.08
N SER A 101 34.07 -36.62 29.80
CA SER A 101 33.50 -35.65 28.85
C SER A 101 33.30 -36.32 27.50
N LEU A 102 32.10 -36.18 26.96
CA LEU A 102 31.67 -36.89 25.76
C LEU A 102 31.00 -35.94 24.77
N ARG A 103 31.31 -36.19 23.50
CA ARG A 103 30.74 -35.51 22.33
C ARG A 103 30.11 -36.55 21.43
N VAL A 104 28.85 -36.33 21.07
CA VAL A 104 28.11 -37.10 20.06
C VAL A 104 27.62 -36.12 19.01
N GLY A 105 28.05 -36.29 17.77
CA GLY A 105 27.61 -35.48 16.65
C GLY A 105 26.90 -36.34 15.62
N VAL A 106 25.74 -35.89 15.13
CA VAL A 106 24.96 -36.58 14.10
C VAL A 106 24.72 -35.62 12.95
N PHE A 107 24.90 -36.06 11.71
CA PHE A 107 24.45 -35.29 10.57
C PHE A 107 22.92 -35.32 10.42
N VAL A 108 22.34 -34.14 10.22
CA VAL A 108 20.90 -33.91 10.18
C VAL A 108 20.51 -33.28 8.84
N PRO A 109 19.28 -33.54 8.34
CA PRO A 109 18.89 -33.12 7.00
C PRO A 109 18.88 -31.58 6.88
N LEU A 110 19.30 -31.09 5.73
CA LEU A 110 19.21 -29.69 5.33
C LEU A 110 18.08 -29.49 4.30
N SER A 111 17.52 -28.29 4.24
CA SER A 111 16.57 -27.93 3.18
C SER A 111 17.33 -27.60 1.90
N ASP A 112 17.00 -28.26 0.78
CA ASP A 112 17.75 -28.18 -0.48
C ASP A 112 16.86 -28.00 -1.72
N GLY A 113 15.61 -27.58 -1.52
CA GLY A 113 14.61 -27.37 -2.57
C GLY A 113 13.79 -28.62 -2.90
N ARG A 114 14.38 -29.82 -2.79
CA ARG A 114 13.66 -31.09 -2.91
C ARG A 114 13.03 -31.46 -1.56
N GLN A 115 13.81 -31.39 -0.49
CA GLN A 115 13.33 -31.56 0.87
C GLN A 115 13.32 -30.22 1.60
N ASP A 116 12.27 -29.98 2.35
CA ASP A 116 12.11 -28.86 3.26
C ASP A 116 11.98 -29.40 4.67
N VAL A 117 12.87 -28.95 5.54
CA VAL A 117 12.75 -29.17 6.97
C VAL A 117 11.80 -28.12 7.56
N LEU A 118 10.59 -28.57 7.92
CA LEU A 118 9.51 -27.72 8.44
C LEU A 118 9.62 -27.46 9.93
N ALA A 119 10.17 -28.42 10.69
CA ALA A 119 10.44 -28.30 12.11
C ALA A 119 11.60 -29.22 12.52
N ARG A 120 12.35 -28.82 13.55
CA ARG A 120 13.35 -29.65 14.22
C ARG A 120 13.27 -29.42 15.72
N ARG A 121 13.54 -30.46 16.51
CA ARG A 121 13.62 -30.36 17.97
C ARG A 121 14.66 -31.38 18.45
N ALA A 122 15.66 -30.90 19.17
CA ALA A 122 16.54 -31.77 19.93
C ALA A 122 16.04 -31.85 21.38
N ALA A 123 16.10 -33.02 22.00
CA ALA A 123 15.95 -33.17 23.45
C ALA A 123 17.01 -34.16 23.95
N ALA A 124 17.80 -33.71 24.92
CA ALA A 124 18.90 -34.47 25.48
C ALA A 124 19.12 -34.04 26.94
N PRO A 125 18.46 -34.71 27.91
CA PRO A 125 18.60 -34.39 29.32
C PRO A 125 20.07 -34.51 29.76
N GLY A 126 20.64 -33.44 30.33
CA GLY A 126 22.03 -33.42 30.82
C GLY A 126 23.11 -33.15 29.76
N PHE A 127 22.74 -32.68 28.56
CA PHE A 127 23.69 -32.37 27.48
C PHE A 127 23.53 -30.95 26.97
N HIS A 128 24.64 -30.30 26.66
CA HIS A 128 24.67 -29.09 25.85
C HIS A 128 24.47 -29.47 24.38
N PHE A 129 23.55 -28.78 23.70
CA PHE A 129 23.24 -29.01 22.29
C PHE A 129 23.67 -27.82 21.43
N ARG A 130 24.30 -28.10 20.30
CA ARG A 130 24.65 -27.09 19.28
C ARG A 130 24.43 -27.67 17.89
N GLU A 131 23.90 -26.86 16.97
CA GLU A 131 23.98 -27.15 15.54
C GLU A 131 25.12 -26.35 14.94
N SER A 132 26.02 -27.02 14.22
CA SER A 132 27.14 -26.38 13.53
C SER A 132 27.04 -26.63 12.03
N GLU A 133 27.15 -25.55 11.24
CA GLU A 133 27.23 -25.67 9.79
C GLU A 133 28.60 -26.23 9.40
N ALA A 134 28.58 -27.31 8.63
CA ALA A 134 29.76 -27.90 8.01
C ALA A 134 29.45 -28.09 6.52
N PRO A 135 29.36 -26.99 5.73
CA PRO A 135 28.85 -27.03 4.36
C PRO A 135 29.54 -28.13 3.54
N PRO A 136 28.79 -28.98 2.81
CA PRO A 136 27.35 -28.89 2.49
C PRO A 136 26.39 -29.55 3.51
N ASN A 137 26.85 -29.83 4.75
CA ASN A 137 26.12 -30.55 5.79
C ASN A 137 25.79 -29.68 7.01
N LEU A 138 24.84 -30.17 7.82
CA LEU A 138 24.54 -29.65 9.15
C LEU A 138 24.79 -30.74 10.18
N ARG A 139 25.50 -30.39 11.25
CA ARG A 139 25.84 -31.32 12.32
C ARG A 139 25.14 -30.90 13.61
N ALA A 140 24.35 -31.82 14.17
CA ALA A 140 23.74 -31.72 15.48
C ALA A 140 24.71 -32.34 16.50
N GLU A 141 25.23 -31.54 17.43
CA GLU A 141 26.23 -31.96 18.40
C GLU A 141 25.68 -31.86 19.83
N TRP A 142 25.84 -32.94 20.58
CA TRP A 142 25.56 -33.04 22.01
C TRP A 142 26.87 -33.23 22.77
N THR A 143 27.11 -32.39 23.76
CA THR A 143 28.30 -32.44 24.63
C THR A 143 27.91 -32.44 26.10
N ALA A 144 28.54 -33.29 26.90
CA ALA A 144 28.34 -33.35 28.35
C ALA A 144 29.64 -33.69 29.07
N ASP A 145 29.89 -33.10 30.24
CA ASP A 145 31.05 -33.40 31.10
C ASP A 145 30.73 -34.58 32.03
N GLY A 146 30.38 -35.72 31.41
CA GLY A 146 29.81 -36.89 32.06
C GLY A 146 28.29 -36.97 31.89
N ALA A 147 27.76 -38.18 31.72
CA ALA A 147 26.33 -38.41 31.53
C ALA A 147 25.87 -39.71 32.20
N THR A 148 24.67 -39.71 32.75
CA THR A 148 23.93 -40.93 33.06
C THR A 148 23.40 -41.55 31.76
N ALA A 149 23.03 -42.84 31.79
CA ALA A 149 22.48 -43.50 30.62
C ALA A 149 21.21 -42.77 30.14
N THR A 150 21.25 -42.18 28.94
CA THR A 150 20.17 -41.34 28.42
C THR A 150 19.96 -41.54 26.93
N ALA A 151 18.80 -41.10 26.45
CA ALA A 151 18.46 -41.10 25.03
C ALA A 151 18.47 -39.66 24.50
N LEU A 152 19.39 -39.37 23.60
CA LEU A 152 19.38 -38.14 22.81
C LEU A 152 18.33 -38.30 21.71
N THR A 153 17.41 -37.37 21.60
CA THR A 153 16.37 -37.39 20.58
C THR A 153 16.46 -36.18 19.67
N TYR A 154 16.22 -36.40 18.39
CA TYR A 154 16.17 -35.37 17.37
C TYR A 154 14.95 -35.59 16.47
N ASP A 155 13.90 -34.82 16.75
CA ASP A 155 12.61 -34.83 16.08
C ASP A 155 12.62 -33.88 14.87
N LEU A 156 12.06 -34.33 13.76
CA LEU A 156 12.07 -33.67 12.46
C LEU A 156 10.65 -33.73 11.86
N ALA A 157 10.20 -32.61 11.33
CA ALA A 157 9.04 -32.56 10.44
C ALA A 157 9.49 -32.09 9.06
N LEU A 158 9.09 -32.81 8.02
CA LEU A 158 9.68 -32.70 6.69
C LEU A 158 8.56 -32.61 5.64
N ARG A 159 8.79 -31.79 4.62
CA ARG A 159 8.04 -31.80 3.36
C ARG A 159 8.99 -32.22 2.26
N ILE A 160 8.65 -33.25 1.50
CA ILE A 160 9.44 -33.70 0.36
C ILE A 160 8.57 -33.54 -0.88
N ALA A 161 9.08 -32.76 -1.83
CA ALA A 161 8.47 -32.60 -3.13
C ALA A 161 9.10 -33.60 -4.11
N GLU A 162 8.27 -34.16 -4.99
CA GLU A 162 8.76 -34.82 -6.19
C GLU A 162 9.30 -33.75 -7.14
N PRO A 163 10.60 -33.74 -7.46
CA PRO A 163 11.15 -32.75 -8.38
C PRO A 163 10.55 -32.97 -9.78
N THR A 164 10.39 -31.88 -10.53
CA THR A 164 10.08 -31.99 -11.97
C THR A 164 11.32 -32.58 -12.62
N ALA A 165 11.20 -33.67 -13.38
CA ALA A 165 12.35 -34.34 -14.00
C ALA A 165 13.07 -33.36 -14.94
N THR A 166 14.19 -32.78 -14.50
CA THR A 166 15.05 -32.01 -15.40
C THR A 166 15.88 -33.00 -16.20
N PRO A 167 15.80 -33.01 -17.53
CA PRO A 167 16.63 -33.90 -18.34
C PRO A 167 18.11 -33.53 -18.17
N ILE A 168 18.98 -34.54 -18.07
CA ILE A 168 20.42 -34.34 -18.02
C ILE A 168 20.85 -33.71 -19.36
N PRO A 169 21.59 -32.58 -19.36
CA PRO A 169 21.99 -31.90 -20.58
C PRO A 169 22.85 -32.78 -21.51
N ALA A 170 22.64 -32.62 -22.81
CA ALA A 170 23.42 -33.24 -23.87
C ALA A 170 24.74 -32.49 -24.16
N GLU A 171 25.39 -31.94 -23.13
CA GLU A 171 26.59 -31.12 -23.25
C GLU A 171 27.86 -31.96 -23.04
N PRO A 172 29.03 -31.56 -23.60
CA PRO A 172 30.28 -32.26 -23.35
C PRO A 172 30.69 -32.20 -21.88
N VAL A 173 31.17 -33.31 -21.30
CA VAL A 173 31.66 -33.36 -19.90
C VAL A 173 32.75 -32.31 -19.64
N ALA A 174 33.61 -32.04 -20.63
CA ALA A 174 34.66 -31.03 -20.54
C ALA A 174 34.16 -29.59 -20.44
N ALA A 175 32.89 -29.32 -20.79
CA ALA A 175 32.27 -28.00 -20.73
C ALA A 175 31.57 -27.72 -19.39
N LEU A 176 31.58 -28.68 -18.45
CA LEU A 176 30.91 -28.54 -17.16
C LEU A 176 31.52 -27.38 -16.33
N PRO A 177 30.70 -26.43 -15.85
CA PRO A 177 31.17 -25.42 -14.91
C PRO A 177 31.52 -26.08 -13.57
N ARG A 178 32.38 -25.41 -12.80
CA ARG A 178 32.78 -25.90 -11.46
C ARG A 178 31.57 -25.93 -10.52
N PRO A 179 31.40 -26.98 -9.70
CA PRO A 179 30.29 -27.05 -8.76
C PRO A 179 30.46 -26.02 -7.61
N PRO A 180 29.35 -25.60 -6.96
CA PRO A 180 29.37 -24.59 -5.89
C PRO A 180 30.21 -24.99 -4.67
N ASP A 181 30.34 -26.30 -4.42
CA ASP A 181 30.98 -26.87 -3.23
C ASP A 181 32.49 -27.14 -3.40
N GLY A 182 33.10 -26.69 -4.50
CA GLY A 182 34.55 -26.80 -4.78
C GLY A 182 35.01 -28.12 -5.42
N GLU A 183 36.34 -28.32 -5.54
CA GLU A 183 36.96 -29.47 -6.24
C GLU A 183 36.88 -30.81 -5.47
N ALA A 184 36.41 -30.80 -4.21
CA ALA A 184 36.30 -32.00 -3.38
C ALA A 184 35.39 -33.09 -3.99
N ALA A 185 34.45 -32.72 -4.87
CA ALA A 185 33.59 -33.65 -5.60
C ALA A 185 34.28 -34.43 -6.74
N LEU A 186 35.57 -34.15 -6.99
CA LEU A 186 36.42 -34.86 -7.96
C LEU A 186 37.59 -35.59 -7.28
N ALA A 187 37.82 -35.38 -5.99
CA ALA A 187 38.96 -35.93 -5.26
C ALA A 187 38.69 -37.39 -4.81
N PRO A 188 39.68 -38.29 -4.92
CA PRO A 188 39.58 -39.64 -4.37
C PRO A 188 39.52 -39.59 -2.84
N THR A 189 38.75 -40.50 -2.23
CA THR A 189 38.73 -40.74 -0.77
C THR A 189 39.18 -42.16 -0.47
N PRO A 190 39.51 -42.52 0.80
CA PRO A 190 39.91 -43.88 1.15
C PRO A 190 38.92 -44.98 0.71
N HIS A 191 37.62 -44.67 0.59
CA HIS A 191 36.59 -45.63 0.14
C HIS A 191 36.00 -45.32 -1.25
N ILE A 192 36.37 -44.19 -1.86
CA ILE A 192 36.00 -43.77 -3.22
C ILE A 192 37.29 -43.56 -4.00
N GLN A 193 37.94 -44.66 -4.37
CA GLN A 193 39.27 -44.67 -4.99
C GLN A 193 39.18 -44.39 -6.50
N SER A 194 38.78 -43.18 -6.90
CA SER A 194 38.58 -42.76 -8.30
C SER A 194 39.88 -42.67 -9.11
N ASP A 195 41.03 -42.61 -8.44
CA ASP A 195 42.37 -42.65 -9.02
C ASP A 195 42.91 -44.07 -9.24
N ALA A 196 42.27 -45.09 -8.65
CA ALA A 196 42.71 -46.47 -8.78
C ALA A 196 42.77 -46.92 -10.26
N PRO A 197 43.86 -47.58 -10.71
CA PRO A 197 44.03 -47.99 -12.12
C PRO A 197 42.90 -48.87 -12.65
N GLU A 198 42.27 -49.66 -11.78
CA GLU A 198 41.15 -50.54 -12.13
C GLU A 198 39.86 -49.77 -12.38
N VAL A 199 39.56 -48.78 -11.55
CA VAL A 199 38.40 -47.89 -11.69
C VAL A 199 38.54 -47.03 -12.94
N ARG A 200 39.71 -46.42 -13.17
CA ARG A 200 39.97 -45.62 -14.38
C ARG A 200 39.86 -46.43 -15.67
N ARG A 201 40.52 -47.60 -15.73
CA ARG A 201 40.43 -48.51 -16.90
C ARG A 201 39.01 -49.01 -17.13
N ARG A 202 38.20 -49.17 -16.08
CA ARG A 202 36.80 -49.56 -16.23
C ARG A 202 35.95 -48.39 -16.73
N ALA A 203 36.06 -47.22 -16.13
CA ALA A 203 35.33 -46.02 -16.55
C ALA A 203 35.61 -45.68 -18.02
N GLN A 204 36.89 -45.66 -18.44
CA GLN A 204 37.28 -45.40 -19.83
C GLN A 204 36.71 -46.43 -20.81
N ARG A 205 36.68 -47.72 -20.46
CA ARG A 205 36.09 -48.76 -21.32
C ARG A 205 34.57 -48.63 -21.45
N LEU A 206 33.88 -48.27 -20.36
CA LEU A 206 32.43 -48.13 -20.36
C LEU A 206 31.96 -46.86 -21.07
N VAL A 207 32.70 -45.75 -20.91
CA VAL A 207 32.41 -44.48 -21.59
C VAL A 207 32.83 -44.53 -23.07
N GLY A 208 33.91 -45.25 -23.40
CA GLY A 208 34.39 -45.39 -24.77
C GLY A 208 34.75 -44.04 -25.40
N ARG A 209 34.03 -43.68 -26.47
CA ARG A 209 34.18 -42.38 -27.17
C ARG A 209 33.08 -41.36 -26.80
N ALA A 210 32.18 -41.70 -25.88
CA ALA A 210 31.10 -40.80 -25.49
C ALA A 210 31.69 -39.55 -24.80
N THR A 211 31.38 -38.38 -25.35
CA THR A 211 31.79 -37.09 -24.76
C THR A 211 30.63 -36.38 -24.10
N ARG A 212 29.39 -36.79 -24.38
CA ARG A 212 28.17 -36.15 -23.88
C ARG A 212 27.84 -36.64 -22.48
N LEU A 213 27.42 -35.70 -21.63
CA LEU A 213 27.16 -35.93 -20.22
C LEU A 213 26.05 -36.95 -19.96
N ASP A 214 24.95 -36.87 -20.71
CA ASP A 214 23.82 -37.80 -20.64
C ASP A 214 24.26 -39.25 -20.93
N GLU A 215 25.03 -39.46 -21.99
CA GLU A 215 25.56 -40.77 -22.39
C GLU A 215 26.56 -41.33 -21.37
N VAL A 216 27.46 -40.48 -20.87
CA VAL A 216 28.49 -40.84 -19.88
C VAL A 216 27.83 -41.26 -18.55
N ILE A 217 26.93 -40.44 -18.01
CA ILE A 217 26.27 -40.70 -16.74
C ILE A 217 25.38 -41.95 -16.85
N TRP A 218 24.63 -42.10 -17.94
CA TRP A 218 23.75 -43.25 -18.16
C TRP A 218 24.53 -44.57 -18.22
N SER A 219 25.63 -44.62 -18.97
CA SER A 219 26.44 -45.84 -19.15
C SER A 219 27.03 -46.34 -17.83
N LEU A 220 27.56 -45.41 -17.02
CA LEU A 220 28.15 -45.73 -15.71
C LEU A 220 27.08 -46.11 -14.68
N TYR A 221 25.93 -45.42 -14.70
CA TYR A 221 24.78 -45.77 -13.87
C TYR A 221 24.26 -47.17 -14.19
N GLN A 222 23.99 -47.49 -15.46
CA GLN A 222 23.47 -48.80 -15.86
C GLN A 222 24.40 -49.94 -15.42
N TYR A 223 25.71 -49.76 -15.63
CA TYR A 223 26.70 -50.76 -15.24
C TYR A 223 26.68 -51.05 -13.73
N THR A 224 26.60 -50.01 -12.89
CA THR A 224 26.54 -50.16 -11.43
C THR A 224 25.16 -50.58 -10.91
N ALA A 225 24.09 -50.25 -11.64
CA ALA A 225 22.72 -50.69 -11.39
C ALA A 225 22.54 -52.20 -11.61
N ALA A 226 23.38 -52.82 -12.47
CA ALA A 226 23.38 -54.26 -12.71
C ALA A 226 24.08 -55.10 -11.61
N PHE A 227 24.71 -54.48 -10.61
CA PHE A 227 25.41 -55.22 -9.56
C PHE A 227 24.44 -55.95 -8.62
N VAL A 228 24.84 -57.15 -8.17
CA VAL A 228 24.01 -57.98 -7.30
C VAL A 228 23.85 -57.31 -5.92
N PRO A 229 22.63 -57.07 -5.43
CA PRO A 229 22.41 -56.56 -4.08
C PRO A 229 22.91 -57.53 -3.01
N ALA A 230 23.60 -57.03 -2.00
CA ALA A 230 24.02 -57.83 -0.84
C ALA A 230 23.77 -57.06 0.46
N ALA A 231 22.97 -57.64 1.36
CA ALA A 231 22.71 -57.07 2.68
C ALA A 231 23.93 -57.19 3.61
N ASP A 232 24.66 -58.31 3.51
CA ASP A 232 25.90 -58.55 4.26
C ASP A 232 26.98 -59.15 3.32
N PRO A 233 27.65 -58.30 2.52
CA PRO A 233 28.71 -58.73 1.61
C PRO A 233 30.02 -59.03 2.35
N PRO A 234 30.77 -60.07 1.95
CA PRO A 234 32.11 -60.33 2.49
C PRO A 234 33.08 -59.22 2.02
N GLY A 235 33.74 -58.56 2.96
CA GLY A 235 34.78 -57.57 2.70
C GLY A 235 34.33 -56.09 2.74
N PRO A 236 35.29 -55.16 2.65
CA PRO A 236 35.03 -53.74 2.77
C PRO A 236 34.12 -53.20 1.65
N GLN A 237 33.27 -52.23 1.99
CA GLN A 237 32.34 -51.59 1.06
C GLN A 237 32.96 -50.36 0.37
N ASP A 238 34.19 -50.49 -0.12
CA ASP A 238 34.89 -49.48 -0.92
C ASP A 238 34.71 -49.71 -2.43
N ALA A 239 35.02 -48.70 -3.24
CA ALA A 239 34.75 -48.72 -4.67
C ALA A 239 35.49 -49.82 -5.44
N VAL A 240 36.75 -50.13 -5.08
CA VAL A 240 37.55 -51.14 -5.78
C VAL A 240 37.04 -52.55 -5.48
N THR A 241 36.82 -52.83 -4.19
CA THR A 241 36.33 -54.13 -3.73
C THR A 241 34.97 -54.46 -4.33
N VAL A 242 34.03 -53.51 -4.30
CA VAL A 242 32.68 -53.69 -4.84
C VAL A 242 32.69 -53.77 -6.38
N LEU A 243 33.57 -53.02 -7.05
CA LEU A 243 33.73 -53.10 -8.50
C LEU A 243 34.24 -54.47 -8.97
N ALA A 244 35.19 -55.06 -8.24
CA ALA A 244 35.72 -56.39 -8.53
C ALA A 244 34.67 -57.48 -8.27
N ALA A 245 33.98 -57.40 -7.13
CA ALA A 245 32.96 -58.38 -6.73
C ALA A 245 31.65 -58.28 -7.54
N ARG A 246 31.38 -57.13 -8.18
CA ARG A 246 30.08 -56.78 -8.80
C ARG A 246 28.88 -57.04 -7.89
N ARG A 247 29.09 -56.90 -6.58
CA ARG A 247 28.14 -57.20 -5.51
C ARG A 247 28.39 -56.27 -4.33
N GLY A 248 27.35 -55.70 -3.74
CA GLY A 248 27.51 -54.79 -2.60
C GLY A 248 26.21 -54.23 -2.03
N THR A 249 26.33 -53.53 -0.91
CA THR A 249 25.25 -52.76 -0.26
C THR A 249 24.89 -51.51 -1.08
N SER A 250 23.83 -50.79 -0.68
CA SER A 250 23.51 -49.46 -1.22
C SER A 250 24.71 -48.50 -1.13
N LEU A 251 25.42 -48.50 0.00
CA LEU A 251 26.63 -47.72 0.22
C LEU A 251 27.77 -48.12 -0.74
N GLY A 252 28.09 -49.42 -0.82
CA GLY A 252 29.18 -49.90 -1.68
C GLY A 252 28.94 -49.62 -3.17
N ARG A 253 27.69 -49.78 -3.63
CA ARG A 253 27.32 -49.49 -5.02
C ARG A 253 27.34 -48.00 -5.32
N ALA A 254 26.87 -47.15 -4.40
CA ALA A 254 26.93 -45.70 -4.55
C ALA A 254 28.38 -45.18 -4.55
N ARG A 255 29.25 -45.72 -3.68
CA ARG A 255 30.70 -45.41 -3.70
C ARG A 255 31.35 -45.81 -5.02
N THR A 256 31.02 -46.99 -5.56
CA THR A 256 31.53 -47.45 -6.85
C THR A 256 31.10 -46.55 -8.01
N LEU A 257 29.81 -46.18 -8.06
CA LEU A 257 29.30 -45.25 -9.07
C LEU A 257 29.95 -43.87 -8.96
N THR A 258 30.10 -43.34 -7.74
CA THR A 258 30.80 -42.07 -7.49
C THR A 258 32.24 -42.12 -8.01
N ALA A 259 32.98 -43.20 -7.72
CA ALA A 259 34.35 -43.36 -8.17
C ALA A 259 34.47 -43.45 -9.70
N LEU A 260 33.54 -44.15 -10.37
CA LEU A 260 33.50 -44.25 -11.83
C LEU A 260 33.16 -42.92 -12.50
N LEU A 261 32.21 -42.15 -11.94
CA LEU A 261 31.84 -40.81 -12.44
C LEU A 261 33.00 -39.83 -12.31
N GLN A 262 33.65 -39.80 -11.13
CA GLN A 262 34.83 -38.97 -10.90
C GLN A 262 35.98 -39.35 -11.83
N ALA A 263 36.23 -40.65 -12.05
CA ALA A 263 37.24 -41.13 -12.99
C ALA A 263 36.95 -40.76 -14.46
N ALA A 264 35.68 -40.53 -14.80
CA ALA A 264 35.23 -40.05 -16.11
C ALA A 264 35.18 -38.51 -16.22
N GLY A 265 35.58 -37.78 -15.17
CA GLY A 265 35.60 -36.31 -15.14
C GLY A 265 34.26 -35.66 -14.80
N VAL A 266 33.26 -36.43 -14.33
CA VAL A 266 31.97 -35.90 -13.86
C VAL A 266 32.06 -35.68 -12.35
N PRO A 267 31.88 -34.44 -11.84
CA PRO A 267 31.84 -34.20 -10.40
C PRO A 267 30.66 -34.95 -9.78
N ALA A 268 30.96 -35.81 -8.81
CA ALA A 268 29.97 -36.66 -8.16
C ALA A 268 30.25 -36.75 -6.67
N ARG A 269 29.17 -36.79 -5.88
CA ARG A 269 29.26 -36.93 -4.42
C ARG A 269 28.31 -37.99 -3.91
N LEU A 270 28.75 -38.67 -2.86
CA LEU A 270 27.92 -39.59 -2.10
C LEU A 270 26.87 -38.81 -1.31
N VAL A 271 25.66 -39.35 -1.19
CA VAL A 271 24.63 -38.87 -0.28
C VAL A 271 24.25 -39.99 0.66
N GLY A 272 24.32 -39.74 1.97
CA GLY A 272 23.77 -40.60 2.99
C GLY A 272 22.39 -40.10 3.40
N GLY A 273 21.41 -40.99 3.42
CA GLY A 273 20.03 -40.63 3.67
C GLY A 273 19.19 -41.78 4.20
N LEU A 274 17.86 -41.61 4.14
CA LEU A 274 16.87 -42.56 4.61
C LEU A 274 15.80 -42.76 3.55
N ARG A 275 15.41 -44.03 3.37
CA ARG A 275 14.19 -44.37 2.64
C ARG A 275 13.02 -44.38 3.62
N LEU A 276 12.19 -43.35 3.57
CA LEU A 276 10.95 -43.20 4.32
C LEU A 276 9.90 -44.22 3.81
N GLY A 277 9.35 -45.04 4.70
CA GLY A 277 8.42 -46.11 4.33
C GLY A 277 7.58 -46.56 5.52
N SER A 278 6.75 -47.58 5.34
CA SER A 278 5.75 -48.05 6.32
C SER A 278 6.30 -48.79 7.54
N THR A 279 7.62 -49.02 7.61
CA THR A 279 8.25 -49.65 8.77
C THR A 279 8.48 -48.58 9.86
N PRO A 280 7.88 -48.72 11.06
CA PRO A 280 7.87 -47.68 12.07
C PRO A 280 9.24 -47.39 12.68
N GLU A 281 10.18 -48.34 12.65
CA GLU A 281 11.56 -48.16 13.10
C GLU A 281 12.58 -48.64 12.06
N LYS A 282 13.65 -47.87 11.84
CA LYS A 282 14.76 -48.19 10.94
C LYS A 282 16.11 -47.88 11.57
N ARG A 283 17.09 -48.77 11.36
CA ARG A 283 18.48 -48.58 11.79
C ARG A 283 19.45 -48.25 10.64
N ALA A 284 19.18 -48.78 9.45
CA ALA A 284 20.07 -48.64 8.30
C ALA A 284 19.79 -47.37 7.47
N THR A 285 20.85 -46.68 7.06
CA THR A 285 20.80 -45.58 6.09
C THR A 285 20.82 -46.12 4.66
N ASN A 286 20.19 -45.39 3.75
CA ASN A 286 20.29 -45.60 2.31
C ASN A 286 21.31 -44.61 1.75
N SER A 287 22.11 -45.05 0.77
CA SER A 287 23.07 -44.18 0.10
C SER A 287 22.83 -44.16 -1.40
N TRP A 288 23.00 -42.99 -2.01
CA TRP A 288 22.93 -42.77 -3.45
C TRP A 288 23.97 -41.72 -3.88
N VAL A 289 23.99 -41.37 -5.16
CA VAL A 289 24.96 -40.44 -5.74
C VAL A 289 24.24 -39.18 -6.23
N GLU A 290 24.84 -38.02 -6.04
CA GLU A 290 24.46 -36.78 -6.73
C GLU A 290 25.57 -36.44 -7.74
N ALA A 291 25.21 -36.31 -9.02
CA ALA A 291 26.11 -35.95 -10.11
C ALA A 291 25.84 -34.51 -10.58
N TRP A 292 26.89 -33.72 -10.80
CA TRP A 292 26.77 -32.33 -11.22
C TRP A 292 26.52 -32.24 -12.73
N THR A 293 25.45 -31.54 -13.13
CA THR A 293 25.08 -31.38 -14.54
C THR A 293 25.37 -30.00 -15.14
N GLY A 294 25.99 -29.11 -14.35
CA GLY A 294 26.34 -27.74 -14.76
C GLY A 294 25.39 -26.68 -14.22
N SER A 295 24.12 -27.03 -14.00
CA SER A 295 23.13 -26.16 -13.35
C SER A 295 22.69 -26.68 -11.98
N GLU A 296 22.65 -28.00 -11.80
CA GLU A 296 22.14 -28.62 -10.58
C GLU A 296 22.80 -29.98 -10.27
N TRP A 297 22.56 -30.48 -9.05
CA TRP A 297 22.95 -31.82 -8.63
C TRP A 297 21.82 -32.80 -8.91
N VAL A 298 22.08 -33.77 -9.77
CA VAL A 298 21.09 -34.77 -10.20
C VAL A 298 21.28 -36.08 -9.43
N PRO A 299 20.24 -36.63 -8.79
CA PRO A 299 20.36 -37.85 -8.00
C PRO A 299 20.34 -39.12 -8.86
N LEU A 300 21.18 -40.08 -8.50
CA LEU A 300 21.38 -41.39 -9.13
C LEU A 300 21.47 -42.46 -8.03
N ASP A 301 20.47 -43.34 -7.94
CA ASP A 301 20.46 -44.45 -6.98
C ASP A 301 20.58 -45.79 -7.73
N PRO A 302 21.81 -46.34 -7.89
CA PRO A 302 22.00 -47.62 -8.57
C PRO A 302 21.38 -48.79 -7.80
N ALA A 303 21.22 -48.68 -6.48
CA ALA A 303 20.65 -49.74 -5.65
C ALA A 303 19.11 -49.75 -5.69
N GLY A 304 18.50 -48.57 -5.72
CA GLY A 304 17.05 -48.37 -5.82
C GLY A 304 16.51 -48.32 -7.25
N GLY A 305 17.38 -48.25 -8.27
CA GLY A 305 16.99 -48.21 -9.67
C GLY A 305 16.45 -46.86 -10.14
N TYR A 306 16.87 -45.76 -9.50
CA TYR A 306 16.40 -44.42 -9.83
C TYR A 306 17.46 -43.59 -10.54
N PHE A 307 17.05 -42.95 -11.64
CA PHE A 307 17.91 -42.12 -12.49
C PHE A 307 17.28 -40.74 -12.70
N GLY A 308 18.01 -39.67 -12.40
CA GLY A 308 17.56 -38.30 -12.62
C GLY A 308 16.55 -37.77 -11.59
N THR A 309 15.75 -38.67 -11.01
CA THR A 309 14.67 -38.35 -10.07
C THR A 309 14.66 -39.39 -8.96
N LEU A 310 14.32 -38.98 -7.73
CA LEU A 310 14.02 -39.93 -6.65
C LEU A 310 12.62 -39.67 -6.10
N PRO A 311 11.89 -40.71 -5.64
CA PRO A 311 10.56 -40.55 -5.06
C PRO A 311 10.55 -39.71 -3.77
N THR A 312 9.37 -39.26 -3.35
CA THR A 312 9.16 -38.52 -2.09
C THR A 312 9.45 -39.31 -0.81
N SER A 313 9.80 -40.58 -0.95
CA SER A 313 10.28 -41.46 0.12
C SER A 313 11.78 -41.36 0.37
N TYR A 314 12.54 -40.55 -0.35
CA TYR A 314 13.99 -40.40 -0.13
C TYR A 314 14.32 -39.09 0.57
N LEU A 315 14.96 -39.19 1.75
CA LEU A 315 15.42 -38.07 2.59
C LEU A 315 16.95 -38.05 2.67
N ALA A 316 17.60 -36.99 2.18
CA ALA A 316 19.03 -36.78 2.35
C ALA A 316 19.34 -36.32 3.79
N LEU A 317 20.24 -37.01 4.49
CA LEU A 317 20.73 -36.60 5.81
C LEU A 317 22.04 -35.83 5.69
N TYR A 318 22.96 -36.31 4.85
CA TYR A 318 24.28 -35.71 4.64
C TYR A 318 24.85 -36.04 3.26
N ARG A 319 25.90 -35.33 2.89
CA ARG A 319 26.63 -35.40 1.63
C ARG A 319 28.12 -35.61 1.90
N GLY A 320 28.75 -36.41 1.08
CA GLY A 320 30.12 -36.87 1.26
C GLY A 320 30.21 -38.25 1.92
N ASP A 321 31.42 -38.79 1.91
CA ASP A 321 31.75 -40.11 2.45
C ASP A 321 32.08 -40.01 3.95
N LEU A 322 31.05 -39.68 4.74
CA LEU A 322 31.15 -39.40 6.17
C LEU A 322 30.30 -40.40 6.98
N PRO A 323 30.72 -40.79 8.19
CA PRO A 323 29.85 -41.55 9.08
C PRO A 323 28.71 -40.65 9.58
N LEU A 324 27.48 -41.19 9.62
CA LEU A 324 26.29 -40.45 10.09
C LEU A 324 26.48 -39.91 11.51
N ILE A 325 27.09 -40.72 12.39
CA ILE A 325 27.34 -40.40 13.80
C ILE A 325 28.85 -40.38 14.03
N VAL A 326 29.34 -39.29 14.62
CA VAL A 326 30.72 -39.10 15.05
C VAL A 326 30.68 -38.86 16.55
N HIS A 327 31.21 -39.81 17.33
CA HIS A 327 31.21 -39.72 18.79
C HIS A 327 32.61 -39.89 19.37
N THR A 328 32.74 -39.66 20.67
CA THR A 328 34.00 -39.88 21.42
C THR A 328 34.40 -41.36 21.34
N ALA A 329 35.69 -41.62 21.11
CA ALA A 329 36.20 -42.97 20.90
C ALA A 329 35.95 -43.87 22.13
N GLY A 330 35.57 -45.13 21.88
CA GLY A 330 35.27 -46.11 22.94
C GLY A 330 33.85 -46.04 23.53
N LEU A 331 32.98 -45.19 22.99
CA LEU A 331 31.56 -45.11 23.36
C LEU A 331 30.73 -46.06 22.48
N ASP A 332 29.97 -46.98 23.10
CA ASP A 332 29.03 -47.84 22.38
C ASP A 332 27.69 -47.12 22.21
N VAL A 333 27.42 -46.62 21.01
CA VAL A 333 26.27 -45.76 20.71
C VAL A 333 25.27 -46.54 19.85
N ASP A 334 24.11 -46.85 20.41
CA ASP A 334 22.98 -47.43 19.65
C ASP A 334 22.08 -46.31 19.12
N TYR A 335 21.58 -46.45 17.89
CA TYR A 335 20.69 -45.45 17.29
C TYR A 335 19.56 -46.05 16.47
N GLY A 336 18.47 -45.30 16.33
CA GLY A 336 17.32 -45.69 15.54
C GLY A 336 16.47 -44.52 15.08
N PHE A 337 15.79 -44.70 13.95
CA PHE A 337 14.87 -43.74 13.37
C PHE A 337 13.43 -44.25 13.47
N ALA A 338 12.56 -43.49 14.12
CA ALA A 338 11.13 -43.70 14.02
C ALA A 338 10.53 -42.80 12.93
N ILE A 339 9.85 -43.39 11.94
CA ILE A 339 9.41 -42.68 10.72
C ILE A 339 7.90 -42.82 10.57
N ARG A 340 7.19 -41.70 10.37
CA ARG A 340 5.74 -41.68 10.14
C ARG A 340 5.36 -40.70 9.04
N GLN A 341 4.52 -41.13 8.11
CA GLN A 341 3.89 -40.24 7.15
C GLN A 341 2.80 -39.42 7.84
N ALA A 342 2.68 -38.13 7.52
CA ALA A 342 1.72 -37.23 8.13
C ALA A 342 0.94 -36.45 7.05
N THR A 343 -0.23 -35.92 7.41
CA THR A 343 -1.00 -35.04 6.52
C THR A 343 -0.41 -33.63 6.52
N ARG A 344 -0.65 -32.88 5.44
CA ARG A 344 -0.29 -31.45 5.35
C ARG A 344 -0.80 -30.68 6.56
N ARG A 345 -2.07 -30.88 6.92
CA ARG A 345 -2.71 -30.24 8.08
C ARG A 345 -2.07 -30.65 9.40
N ALA A 346 -1.75 -31.93 9.58
CA ALA A 346 -1.04 -32.35 10.77
C ALA A 346 0.31 -31.63 10.86
N VAL A 347 1.14 -31.67 9.81
CA VAL A 347 2.47 -31.04 9.85
C VAL A 347 2.41 -29.51 9.89
N GLU A 348 1.45 -28.87 9.22
CA GLU A 348 1.28 -27.40 9.14
C GLU A 348 0.41 -26.78 10.27
N GLU A 349 -0.47 -27.53 10.94
CA GLU A 349 -1.45 -26.98 11.90
C GLU A 349 -1.42 -27.62 13.29
N GLY A 350 -0.61 -28.65 13.53
CA GLY A 350 -0.41 -29.10 14.92
C GLY A 350 -1.48 -30.02 15.53
N GLU A 351 -2.46 -30.55 14.79
CA GLU A 351 -3.52 -31.41 15.37
C GLU A 351 -2.94 -32.58 16.17
N GLU A 352 -3.36 -32.76 17.43
CA GLU A 352 -3.11 -33.91 18.32
C GLU A 352 -4.23 -34.95 18.19
N GLU A 353 -3.87 -36.24 18.05
CA GLU A 353 -4.79 -37.39 18.18
C GLU A 353 -4.04 -38.54 18.90
N GLU A 354 -4.77 -39.21 19.80
CA GLU A 354 -4.44 -40.27 20.79
C GLU A 354 -3.81 -41.53 20.15
N ASP A 355 -2.96 -42.38 20.76
CA ASP A 355 -2.82 -42.79 22.16
C ASP A 355 -1.40 -43.38 22.45
N VAL A 356 -1.13 -43.61 23.75
CA VAL A 356 0.10 -43.97 24.51
C VAL A 356 0.83 -42.77 25.14
N ALA A 357 0.56 -42.60 26.43
CA ALA A 357 0.98 -41.49 27.30
C ALA A 357 2.50 -41.24 27.38
N LEU A 358 2.88 -39.97 27.11
CA LEU A 358 3.86 -39.07 27.76
C LEU A 358 3.76 -37.69 27.04
N PRO A 359 4.05 -36.54 27.70
CA PRO A 359 3.24 -35.31 27.59
C PRO A 359 3.45 -34.43 26.33
N ALA A 360 2.42 -33.61 26.10
CA ALA A 360 2.08 -32.78 24.96
C ALA A 360 3.23 -31.97 24.33
N GLY A 361 3.26 -31.94 23.00
CA GLY A 361 4.28 -31.25 22.23
C GLY A 361 4.07 -31.34 20.72
N ARG A 362 3.33 -30.38 20.15
CA ARG A 362 3.21 -30.09 18.71
C ARG A 362 3.29 -28.57 18.51
N ARG A 363 3.80 -27.97 17.44
CA ARG A 363 4.63 -28.23 16.23
C ARG A 363 4.90 -26.79 15.68
N PRO A 364 6.08 -26.39 15.16
CA PRO A 364 6.19 -25.20 14.31
C PRO A 364 6.24 -25.57 12.81
N VAL A 365 5.99 -24.57 11.96
CA VAL A 365 5.99 -24.67 10.48
C VAL A 365 6.92 -23.62 9.91
N VAL A 366 7.89 -24.02 9.09
CA VAL A 366 8.67 -23.07 8.26
C VAL A 366 8.83 -23.60 6.84
N ARG A 367 8.49 -22.77 5.84
CA ARG A 367 8.80 -22.98 4.41
C ARG A 367 10.09 -22.24 4.04
N GLY A 368 10.89 -22.84 3.17
CA GLY A 368 12.28 -22.46 2.90
C GLY A 368 12.56 -21.42 1.81
N ALA A 369 13.89 -21.28 1.61
CA ALA A 369 14.66 -20.58 0.58
C ALA A 369 14.75 -19.04 0.62
N GLY A 370 15.70 -18.56 1.41
CA GLY A 370 16.28 -17.21 1.40
C GLY A 370 17.06 -17.02 2.70
N ARG A 371 18.39 -16.83 2.62
CA ARG A 371 19.34 -16.54 3.73
C ARG A 371 18.65 -16.39 5.09
N GLN A 372 18.67 -17.41 5.96
CA GLN A 372 17.94 -17.34 7.22
C GLN A 372 18.52 -16.24 8.11
N PRO A 373 17.73 -15.22 8.52
CA PRO A 373 18.21 -14.15 9.38
C PRO A 373 18.01 -14.45 10.87
N VAL A 374 17.61 -15.67 11.26
CA VAL A 374 17.20 -16.00 12.64
C VAL A 374 18.10 -17.08 13.26
N GLU A 375 18.79 -16.73 14.35
CA GLU A 375 19.61 -17.66 15.14
C GLU A 375 18.82 -18.07 16.39
N THR A 376 18.73 -19.37 16.67
CA THR A 376 18.03 -19.91 17.84
C THR A 376 19.05 -20.48 18.83
N HIS A 377 19.01 -20.01 20.08
CA HIS A 377 19.80 -20.56 21.17
C HIS A 377 18.86 -21.03 22.28
N SER A 378 19.13 -22.17 22.91
CA SER A 378 18.24 -22.70 23.94
C SER A 378 18.97 -23.53 24.99
N THR A 379 18.47 -23.50 26.22
CA THR A 379 18.84 -24.42 27.30
C THR A 379 17.56 -25.05 27.85
N TYR A 380 17.63 -26.36 28.11
CA TYR A 380 16.53 -27.12 28.69
C TYR A 380 17.06 -27.89 29.90
N VAL A 381 16.33 -27.79 31.00
CA VAL A 381 16.67 -28.45 32.26
C VAL A 381 15.68 -29.60 32.48
N SER A 382 16.15 -30.70 33.05
CA SER A 382 15.38 -31.94 33.23
C SER A 382 14.11 -31.74 34.08
N GLU A 383 14.20 -30.89 35.11
CA GLU A 383 13.10 -30.49 36.00
C GLU A 383 13.02 -28.95 36.04
N PRO A 384 12.34 -28.33 35.05
CA PRO A 384 12.32 -26.88 34.92
C PRO A 384 11.32 -26.24 35.88
N VAL A 385 11.76 -25.21 36.62
CA VAL A 385 10.91 -24.40 37.51
C VAL A 385 10.10 -23.37 36.71
N ALA A 386 10.62 -22.91 35.57
CA ALA A 386 9.96 -21.95 34.70
C ALA A 386 10.40 -22.08 33.23
N SER A 387 9.71 -21.37 32.34
CA SER A 387 10.02 -21.30 30.91
C SER A 387 10.01 -19.84 30.43
N VAL A 388 11.04 -19.47 29.67
CA VAL A 388 11.23 -18.12 29.13
C VAL A 388 11.49 -18.19 27.64
N VAL A 389 10.78 -17.34 26.88
CA VAL A 389 11.04 -17.13 25.45
C VAL A 389 11.48 -15.69 25.26
N LEU A 390 12.70 -15.51 24.75
CA LEU A 390 13.27 -14.22 24.38
C LEU A 390 13.27 -14.06 22.86
N ILE A 391 12.78 -12.93 22.36
CA ILE A 391 12.77 -12.58 20.94
C ILE A 391 13.49 -11.24 20.78
N VAL A 392 14.56 -11.21 19.99
CA VAL A 392 15.43 -10.04 19.82
C VAL A 392 15.64 -9.75 18.33
N ASP A 393 15.58 -8.49 17.91
CA ASP A 393 15.73 -8.08 16.50
C ASP A 393 17.13 -7.52 16.12
N GLN A 394 18.08 -7.67 17.04
CA GLN A 394 19.44 -7.15 16.95
C GLN A 394 20.46 -8.25 17.29
N SER A 395 21.69 -8.10 16.78
CA SER A 395 22.79 -9.04 17.07
C SER A 395 23.16 -8.97 18.56
N VAL A 396 23.10 -10.11 19.23
CA VAL A 396 23.49 -10.25 20.64
C VAL A 396 24.92 -10.81 20.70
N PRO A 397 25.86 -10.21 21.45
CA PRO A 397 27.19 -10.78 21.62
C PRO A 397 27.13 -12.19 22.23
N GLU A 398 27.98 -13.11 21.77
CA GLU A 398 28.00 -14.51 22.26
C GLU A 398 28.16 -14.57 23.79
N ALA A 399 29.04 -13.74 24.37
CA ALA A 399 29.22 -13.66 25.83
C ALA A 399 27.94 -13.32 26.61
N VAL A 400 27.01 -12.56 26.01
CA VAL A 400 25.73 -12.22 26.62
C VAL A 400 24.75 -13.40 26.49
N THR A 401 24.72 -14.05 25.32
CA THR A 401 23.89 -15.23 25.07
C THR A 401 24.29 -16.39 25.98
N ASP A 402 25.60 -16.69 26.07
CA ASP A 402 26.12 -17.77 26.91
C ASP A 402 25.86 -17.51 28.39
N ARG A 403 25.98 -16.25 28.83
CA ARG A 403 25.66 -15.85 30.20
C ARG A 403 24.17 -16.06 30.52
N ILE A 404 23.26 -15.60 29.66
CA ILE A 404 21.81 -15.77 29.85
C ILE A 404 21.44 -17.25 29.91
N LEU A 405 22.00 -18.08 29.02
CA LEU A 405 21.70 -19.51 28.96
C LEU A 405 22.35 -20.29 30.11
N GLY A 406 23.55 -19.89 30.56
CA GLY A 406 24.20 -20.44 31.74
C GLY A 406 23.40 -20.13 33.01
N GLU A 407 23.06 -18.86 33.24
CA GLU A 407 22.23 -18.45 34.39
C GLU A 407 20.83 -19.10 34.36
N ALA A 408 20.24 -19.27 33.17
CA ALA A 408 18.97 -19.99 33.02
C ALA A 408 19.11 -21.48 33.39
N HIS A 409 20.21 -22.12 32.97
CA HIS A 409 20.49 -23.51 33.31
C HIS A 409 20.69 -23.70 34.82
N ASP A 410 21.52 -22.85 35.43
CA ASP A 410 21.82 -22.86 36.87
C ASP A 410 20.57 -22.60 37.72
N ALA A 411 19.65 -21.76 37.22
CA ALA A 411 18.37 -21.46 37.86
C ALA A 411 17.25 -22.46 37.53
N ALA A 412 17.53 -23.56 36.82
CA ALA A 412 16.55 -24.54 36.38
C ALA A 412 15.40 -23.95 35.52
N ILE A 413 15.71 -23.00 34.64
CA ILE A 413 14.76 -22.33 33.74
C ILE A 413 14.97 -22.84 32.32
N ASN A 414 13.89 -23.32 31.68
CA ASN A 414 13.90 -23.55 30.23
C ASN A 414 13.96 -22.20 29.51
N CYS A 415 15.00 -21.95 28.72
CA CYS A 415 15.17 -20.66 28.05
C CYS A 415 15.39 -20.86 26.56
N VAL A 416 14.62 -20.13 25.74
CA VAL A 416 14.74 -20.09 24.28
C VAL A 416 14.94 -18.65 23.84
N LEU A 417 16.09 -18.37 23.22
CA LEU A 417 16.44 -17.07 22.64
C LEU A 417 16.39 -17.16 21.11
N LEU A 418 15.49 -16.38 20.53
CA LEU A 418 15.32 -16.19 19.09
C LEU A 418 15.91 -14.82 18.72
N THR A 419 17.03 -14.79 18.01
CA THR A 419 17.60 -13.54 17.50
C THR A 419 17.32 -13.42 16.00
N ALA A 420 16.90 -12.26 15.52
CA ALA A 420 16.50 -12.05 14.13
C ALA A 420 17.12 -10.77 13.56
N ARG A 421 17.90 -10.85 12.48
CA ARG A 421 18.64 -9.70 11.92
C ARG A 421 17.90 -9.06 10.75
N PHE A 422 17.65 -7.74 10.81
CA PHE A 422 16.97 -7.00 9.73
C PHE A 422 17.65 -5.68 9.37
N GLU A 423 17.96 -5.50 8.09
CA GLU A 423 18.49 -4.22 7.56
C GLU A 423 17.40 -3.15 7.32
N SER A 424 16.14 -3.56 7.12
CA SER A 424 15.03 -2.65 6.80
C SER A 424 13.94 -2.66 7.86
N ARG A 425 13.61 -1.47 8.39
CA ARG A 425 12.51 -1.24 9.34
C ARG A 425 11.16 -1.75 8.83
N TYR A 426 10.95 -1.71 7.51
CA TYR A 426 9.66 -2.02 6.89
C TYR A 426 9.30 -3.52 6.89
N PHE A 427 10.31 -4.39 6.84
CA PHE A 427 10.09 -5.84 6.84
C PHE A 427 10.05 -6.45 8.24
N ARG A 428 10.54 -5.71 9.24
CA ARG A 428 10.74 -6.17 10.61
C ARG A 428 9.42 -6.56 11.27
N GLU A 429 8.38 -5.74 11.16
CA GLU A 429 7.07 -6.00 11.78
C GLU A 429 6.41 -7.28 11.23
N SER A 430 6.17 -7.35 9.91
CA SER A 430 5.55 -8.53 9.30
C SER A 430 6.38 -9.81 9.46
N TYR A 431 7.70 -9.68 9.60
CA TYR A 431 8.56 -10.83 9.89
C TYR A 431 8.46 -11.25 11.35
N LEU A 432 8.53 -10.31 12.30
CA LEU A 432 8.36 -10.61 13.73
C LEU A 432 6.98 -11.21 14.01
N GLU A 433 5.91 -10.72 13.36
CA GLU A 433 4.59 -11.34 13.39
C GLU A 433 4.63 -12.80 12.94
N ARG A 434 5.31 -13.09 11.83
CA ARG A 434 5.51 -14.46 11.35
C ARG A 434 6.35 -15.29 12.33
N LEU A 435 7.40 -14.71 12.91
CA LEU A 435 8.27 -15.39 13.87
C LEU A 435 7.49 -15.77 15.15
N VAL A 436 6.74 -14.82 15.70
CA VAL A 436 5.84 -15.00 16.85
C VAL A 436 4.76 -16.03 16.53
N ALA A 437 4.13 -15.93 15.35
CA ALA A 437 3.13 -16.90 14.90
C ALA A 437 3.68 -18.31 14.71
N THR A 438 4.91 -18.44 14.20
CA THR A 438 5.57 -19.72 13.95
C THR A 438 5.96 -20.41 15.27
N ASN A 439 6.37 -19.62 16.27
CA ASN A 439 6.80 -20.10 17.58
C ASN A 439 5.68 -20.04 18.64
N LEU A 440 4.42 -19.96 18.20
CA LEU A 440 3.25 -19.84 19.09
C LEU A 440 3.16 -20.94 20.16
N PRO A 441 3.48 -22.22 19.89
CA PRO A 441 3.46 -23.26 20.93
C PRO A 441 4.46 -22.98 22.06
N LEU A 442 5.65 -22.48 21.75
CA LEU A 442 6.66 -22.10 22.75
C LEU A 442 6.16 -20.90 23.57
N ILE A 443 5.60 -19.89 22.89
CA ILE A 443 5.07 -18.68 23.52
C ILE A 443 3.89 -19.00 24.44
N ARG A 444 3.02 -19.96 24.09
CA ARG A 444 1.91 -20.42 24.94
C ARG A 444 2.35 -21.14 26.20
N GLN A 445 3.48 -21.85 26.14
CA GLN A 445 4.03 -22.59 27.27
C GLN A 445 5.01 -21.76 28.10
N ALA A 446 5.31 -20.52 27.68
CA ALA A 446 6.25 -19.64 28.34
C ALA A 446 5.58 -18.97 29.54
N HIS A 447 6.22 -19.02 30.71
CA HIS A 447 5.84 -18.23 31.88
C HIS A 447 6.20 -16.75 31.66
N VAL A 448 7.31 -16.48 30.96
CA VAL A 448 7.69 -15.13 30.54
C VAL A 448 7.99 -15.08 29.05
N VAL A 449 7.37 -14.13 28.35
CA VAL A 449 7.65 -13.80 26.95
C VAL A 449 8.29 -12.43 26.91
N LEU A 450 9.57 -12.38 26.52
CA LEU A 450 10.37 -11.17 26.45
C LEU A 450 10.64 -10.82 24.99
N VAL A 451 10.09 -9.71 24.53
CA VAL A 451 10.31 -9.20 23.17
C VAL A 451 11.09 -7.89 23.25
N ALA A 452 12.35 -7.90 22.82
CA ALA A 452 13.22 -6.74 22.80
C ALA A 452 13.50 -6.33 21.35
N THR A 453 12.91 -5.22 20.94
CA THR A 453 13.08 -4.68 19.58
C THR A 453 13.63 -3.26 19.59
N ALA A 454 14.34 -2.86 18.54
CA ALA A 454 14.88 -1.49 18.43
C ALA A 454 13.78 -0.42 18.39
N ASP A 455 12.60 -0.76 17.85
CA ASP A 455 11.42 0.10 17.78
C ASP A 455 10.16 -0.59 18.32
N ASP A 456 8.99 -0.09 17.94
CA ASP A 456 7.68 -0.58 18.37
C ASP A 456 7.21 -1.87 17.69
N ALA A 457 7.99 -2.38 16.74
CA ALA A 457 7.63 -3.54 15.93
C ALA A 457 7.33 -4.79 16.77
N GLY A 458 8.05 -5.01 17.88
CA GLY A 458 7.79 -6.14 18.78
C GLY A 458 6.41 -6.09 19.43
N LEU A 459 5.93 -4.90 19.80
CA LEU A 459 4.60 -4.74 20.39
C LEU A 459 3.48 -4.99 19.36
N TYR A 460 3.67 -4.52 18.12
CA TYR A 460 2.74 -4.81 17.02
C TYR A 460 2.71 -6.29 16.66
N ALA A 461 3.86 -6.96 16.65
CA ALA A 461 3.93 -8.41 16.44
C ALA A 461 3.14 -9.19 17.50
N LEU A 462 3.20 -8.74 18.75
CA LEU A 462 2.37 -9.30 19.83
C LEU A 462 0.89 -8.97 19.64
N LEU A 463 0.51 -7.77 19.22
CA LEU A 463 -0.89 -7.42 18.93
C LEU A 463 -1.51 -8.32 17.85
N GLY A 464 -0.72 -8.78 16.88
CA GLY A 464 -1.13 -9.77 15.87
C GLY A 464 -1.58 -11.13 16.46
N LEU A 465 -1.13 -11.50 17.66
CA LEU A 465 -1.66 -12.67 18.38
C LEU A 465 -3.13 -12.49 18.76
N GLY A 466 -3.53 -11.25 19.05
CA GLY A 466 -4.90 -10.86 19.32
C GLY A 466 -5.84 -11.05 18.12
N GLU A 467 -5.36 -10.75 16.89
CA GLU A 467 -6.12 -11.03 15.66
C GLU A 467 -6.36 -12.53 15.45
N ARG A 468 -5.41 -13.36 15.90
CA ARG A 468 -5.49 -14.82 15.86
C ARG A 468 -6.24 -15.42 17.06
N ASN A 469 -6.82 -14.58 17.91
CA ASN A 469 -7.58 -14.95 19.10
C ASN A 469 -6.80 -15.86 20.06
N VAL A 470 -5.49 -15.62 20.19
CA VAL A 470 -4.62 -16.33 21.13
C VAL A 470 -4.70 -15.67 22.50
N ARG A 471 -4.85 -16.49 23.54
CA ARG A 471 -4.76 -16.06 24.94
C ARG A 471 -3.52 -16.61 25.60
N LEU A 472 -2.94 -15.83 26.51
CA LEU A 472 -1.74 -16.19 27.29
C LEU A 472 -1.98 -15.93 28.77
N GLU A 473 -3.04 -16.53 29.33
CA GLU A 473 -3.59 -16.18 30.66
C GLU A 473 -2.55 -16.32 31.80
N ASP A 474 -1.62 -17.28 31.68
CA ASP A 474 -0.57 -17.54 32.68
C ASP A 474 0.80 -16.90 32.37
N ALA A 475 0.93 -16.23 31.22
CA ALA A 475 2.21 -15.65 30.81
C ALA A 475 2.35 -14.18 31.23
N ARG A 476 3.55 -13.80 31.65
CA ARG A 476 3.96 -12.40 31.82
C ARG A 476 4.69 -11.93 30.56
N ILE A 477 4.30 -10.78 30.03
CA ILE A 477 4.85 -10.25 28.78
C ILE A 477 5.73 -9.05 29.09
N ILE A 478 6.99 -9.08 28.67
CA ILE A 478 7.89 -7.94 28.69
C ILE A 478 8.11 -7.51 27.24
N ALA A 479 7.71 -6.30 26.88
CA ALA A 479 8.01 -5.73 25.56
C ALA A 479 8.85 -4.46 25.70
N ALA A 480 10.09 -4.52 25.21
CA ALA A 480 11.03 -3.41 25.21
C ALA A 480 11.15 -2.84 23.79
N GLY A 481 10.98 -1.53 23.67
CA GLY A 481 11.09 -0.84 22.38
C GLY A 481 10.98 0.67 22.49
N ALA A 482 11.52 1.38 21.49
CA ALA A 482 11.46 2.84 21.46
C ALA A 482 10.05 3.34 21.10
N MET A 483 9.23 3.62 22.12
CA MET A 483 7.89 4.17 21.96
C MET A 483 7.70 5.45 22.79
N GLY A 484 6.64 6.22 22.50
CA GLY A 484 6.18 7.28 23.40
C GLY A 484 5.27 6.71 24.48
N ARG A 485 5.47 7.10 25.76
CA ARG A 485 4.64 6.69 26.91
C ARG A 485 3.11 6.70 26.68
N PRO A 486 2.48 7.71 26.04
CA PRO A 486 1.04 7.67 25.77
C PRO A 486 0.63 6.62 24.73
N ALA A 487 1.48 6.32 23.75
CA ALA A 487 1.25 5.25 22.76
C ALA A 487 1.45 3.87 23.41
N ALA A 488 2.50 3.72 24.23
CA ALA A 488 2.77 2.50 25.00
C ALA A 488 1.60 2.14 25.92
N LEU A 489 1.07 3.11 26.66
CA LEU A 489 -0.10 2.89 27.51
C LEU A 489 -1.36 2.47 26.72
N MET A 490 -1.55 3.01 25.52
CA MET A 490 -2.71 2.68 24.68
C MET A 490 -2.58 1.30 24.03
N LEU A 491 -1.44 1.03 23.39
CA LEU A 491 -1.17 -0.23 22.69
C LEU A 491 -0.94 -1.40 23.65
N GLY A 492 -0.23 -1.18 24.75
CA GLY A 492 -0.09 -2.18 25.81
C GLY A 492 -1.42 -2.51 26.47
N SER A 493 -2.28 -1.50 26.69
CA SER A 493 -3.59 -1.76 27.26
C SER A 493 -4.49 -2.47 26.25
N LEU A 494 -4.38 -2.18 24.95
CA LEU A 494 -5.02 -2.98 23.89
C LEU A 494 -4.51 -4.43 23.92
N LEU A 495 -3.20 -4.65 24.00
CA LEU A 495 -2.57 -5.98 24.10
C LEU A 495 -3.11 -6.77 25.30
N TYR A 496 -3.12 -6.15 26.47
CA TYR A 496 -3.67 -6.72 27.70
C TYR A 496 -5.12 -7.20 27.51
N HIS A 497 -5.94 -6.38 26.84
CA HIS A 497 -7.33 -6.75 26.54
C HIS A 497 -7.47 -7.71 25.36
N LEU A 498 -6.46 -7.91 24.51
CA LEU A 498 -6.57 -8.85 23.39
C LEU A 498 -6.14 -10.25 23.80
N ILE A 499 -5.03 -10.37 24.51
CA ILE A 499 -4.38 -11.65 24.84
C ILE A 499 -4.65 -12.09 26.28
N GLN A 500 -5.09 -11.17 27.14
CA GLN A 500 -5.37 -11.42 28.57
C GLN A 500 -4.18 -12.02 29.35
N PRO A 501 -2.95 -11.51 29.21
CA PRO A 501 -1.83 -11.97 30.02
C PRO A 501 -1.98 -11.56 31.49
N GLY A 502 -1.29 -12.26 32.38
CA GLY A 502 -1.28 -11.92 33.81
C GLY A 502 -0.70 -10.52 34.07
N GLU A 503 0.36 -10.16 33.34
CA GLU A 503 0.98 -8.83 33.43
C GLU A 503 1.66 -8.46 32.10
N VAL A 504 1.60 -7.19 31.70
CA VAL A 504 2.37 -6.64 30.57
C VAL A 504 3.28 -5.53 31.07
N VAL A 505 4.58 -5.70 30.87
CA VAL A 505 5.60 -4.71 31.21
C VAL A 505 6.16 -4.11 29.93
N LEU A 506 5.96 -2.81 29.75
CA LEU A 506 6.47 -2.07 28.60
C LEU A 506 7.67 -1.23 29.00
N VAL A 507 8.82 -1.49 28.40
CA VAL A 507 10.04 -0.72 28.64
C VAL A 507 10.23 0.29 27.53
N ASN A 508 10.14 1.58 27.87
CA ASN A 508 9.98 2.68 26.91
C ASN A 508 11.32 3.26 26.38
N ARG A 509 12.40 2.46 26.39
CA ARG A 509 13.76 2.84 25.97
C ARG A 509 14.54 1.61 25.48
N HIS A 510 15.60 1.82 24.72
CA HIS A 510 16.57 0.75 24.41
C HIS A 510 17.17 0.30 25.75
N ALA A 511 16.79 -0.90 26.18
CA ALA A 511 17.35 -1.54 27.36
C ALA A 511 18.16 -2.74 26.88
N ASP A 512 19.36 -2.89 27.43
CA ASP A 512 20.21 -4.04 27.12
C ASP A 512 19.50 -5.33 27.54
N LEU A 513 19.81 -6.42 26.83
CA LEU A 513 19.13 -7.70 27.04
C LEU A 513 19.37 -8.27 28.44
N LEU A 514 20.54 -8.01 29.04
CA LEU A 514 20.91 -8.50 30.39
C LEU A 514 20.01 -7.93 31.50
N PRO A 515 19.84 -6.60 31.65
CA PRO A 515 18.88 -6.05 32.62
C PRO A 515 17.43 -6.55 32.42
N LEU A 516 17.01 -6.76 31.18
CA LEU A 516 15.68 -7.30 30.87
C LEU A 516 15.56 -8.79 31.26
N TRP A 517 16.64 -9.55 31.09
CA TRP A 517 16.74 -10.94 31.55
C TRP A 517 16.70 -11.02 33.09
N GLU A 518 17.47 -10.18 33.80
CA GLU A 518 17.46 -10.15 35.27
C GLU A 518 16.08 -9.78 35.83
N LEU A 519 15.40 -8.83 35.19
CA LEU A 519 14.01 -8.49 35.49
C LEU A 519 13.07 -9.71 35.38
N ALA A 520 13.22 -10.50 34.31
CA ALA A 520 12.44 -11.71 34.11
C ALA A 520 12.80 -12.81 35.12
N ARG A 521 14.10 -13.02 35.36
CA ARG A 521 14.64 -14.06 36.25
C ARG A 521 14.25 -13.82 37.71
N ALA A 522 14.47 -12.63 38.25
CA ALA A 522 14.13 -12.31 39.65
C ALA A 522 12.62 -12.42 39.89
N ASN A 523 11.82 -12.03 38.91
CA ASN A 523 10.36 -12.18 38.99
C ASN A 523 9.89 -13.65 38.97
N LEU A 524 10.61 -14.53 38.29
CA LEU A 524 10.31 -15.96 38.22
C LEU A 524 10.82 -16.75 39.43
N ILE A 525 12.02 -16.44 39.92
CA ILE A 525 12.69 -17.18 40.99
C ILE A 525 12.40 -16.56 42.37
N ASP A 526 12.59 -15.26 42.51
CA ASP A 526 12.47 -14.55 43.79
C ASP A 526 11.04 -14.05 44.05
N GLY A 527 10.16 -14.15 43.06
CA GLY A 527 8.78 -13.65 43.14
C GLY A 527 8.67 -12.13 43.25
N THR A 528 9.76 -11.39 43.03
CA THR A 528 9.78 -9.92 43.12
C THR A 528 8.87 -9.31 42.04
N PRO A 529 7.98 -8.36 42.38
CA PRO A 529 7.17 -7.67 41.38
C PRO A 529 8.05 -6.99 40.32
N MET A 530 7.71 -7.15 39.03
CA MET A 530 8.51 -6.58 37.93
C MET A 530 8.67 -5.05 38.03
N ALA A 531 7.71 -4.35 38.65
CA ALA A 531 7.82 -2.90 38.88
C ALA A 531 8.97 -2.53 39.84
N GLU A 532 9.17 -3.32 40.90
CA GLU A 532 10.20 -3.08 41.91
C GLU A 532 11.59 -3.43 41.38
N GLU A 533 11.69 -4.55 40.67
CA GLU A 533 12.94 -4.98 40.05
C GLU A 533 13.34 -4.05 38.89
N ALA A 534 12.38 -3.58 38.09
CA ALA A 534 12.65 -2.55 37.08
C ALA A 534 13.22 -1.26 37.71
N ALA A 535 12.73 -0.85 38.88
CA ALA A 535 13.26 0.33 39.58
C ALA A 535 14.71 0.12 40.08
N ARG A 536 15.07 -1.09 40.53
CA ARG A 536 16.45 -1.44 40.95
C ARG A 536 17.45 -1.32 39.82
N TRP A 537 17.06 -1.76 38.62
CA TRP A 537 17.86 -1.63 37.39
C TRP A 537 17.70 -0.26 36.71
N ASN A 538 17.05 0.71 37.36
CA ASN A 538 16.76 2.05 36.86
C ASN A 538 15.99 2.05 35.52
N ILE A 539 15.18 1.02 35.25
CA ILE A 539 14.40 0.82 34.02
C ILE A 539 13.05 1.57 34.15
N ASP A 540 12.77 2.51 33.24
CA ASP A 540 11.46 3.17 33.14
C ASP A 540 10.45 2.21 32.49
N ALA A 541 9.86 1.35 33.31
CA ALA A 541 8.89 0.35 32.92
C ALA A 541 7.46 0.79 33.20
N LEU A 542 6.58 0.64 32.21
CA LEU A 542 5.14 0.83 32.34
C LEU A 542 4.48 -0.54 32.51
N VAL A 543 4.08 -0.84 33.73
CA VAL A 543 3.41 -2.10 34.09
C VAL A 543 1.91 -1.98 33.91
N LEU A 544 1.28 -2.93 33.23
CA LEU A 544 -0.15 -3.02 32.95
C LEU A 544 -0.67 -4.36 33.49
N GLY A 545 -1.57 -4.29 34.47
CA GLY A 545 -2.11 -5.44 35.20
C GLY A 545 -3.10 -4.98 36.28
N GLU A 546 -3.39 -5.84 37.26
CA GLU A 546 -4.34 -5.52 38.35
C GLU A 546 -3.90 -4.30 39.17
N ALA A 547 -2.61 -4.18 39.49
CA ALA A 547 -2.00 -3.08 40.25
C ALA A 547 -1.32 -2.00 39.38
N GLY A 548 -1.33 -2.16 38.04
CA GLY A 548 -0.55 -1.34 37.10
C GLY A 548 -1.21 -0.04 36.62
N ALA A 549 -0.56 0.63 35.66
CA ALA A 549 -1.02 1.86 35.04
C ALA A 549 -2.33 1.64 34.28
N ARG A 550 -3.34 2.48 34.54
CA ARG A 550 -4.66 2.37 33.89
C ARG A 550 -4.95 3.56 32.98
N LEU A 551 -5.64 3.29 31.88
CA LEU A 551 -6.14 4.35 31.01
C LEU A 551 -7.17 5.24 31.74
N PRO A 552 -7.23 6.54 31.36
CA PRO A 552 -8.27 7.45 31.82
C PRO A 552 -9.67 6.87 31.58
N ALA A 553 -10.60 7.07 32.51
CA ALA A 553 -11.94 6.46 32.49
C ALA A 553 -12.70 6.67 31.16
N TRP A 554 -12.52 7.84 30.52
CA TRP A 554 -13.17 8.17 29.25
C TRP A 554 -12.60 7.41 28.03
N ARG A 555 -11.34 6.92 28.10
CA ARG A 555 -10.69 6.16 27.02
C ARG A 555 -10.96 4.66 27.09
N ARG A 556 -11.27 4.13 28.27
CA ARG A 556 -11.55 2.70 28.50
C ARG A 556 -12.67 2.13 27.62
N PRO A 557 -13.87 2.73 27.52
CA PRO A 557 -14.93 2.14 26.70
C PRO A 557 -14.56 2.08 25.21
N LEU A 558 -13.85 3.09 24.70
CA LEU A 558 -13.36 3.12 23.32
C LEU A 558 -12.35 2.00 23.06
N MET A 559 -11.40 1.80 23.97
CA MET A 559 -10.43 0.73 23.85
C MET A 559 -11.07 -0.65 23.97
N LEU A 560 -12.05 -0.84 24.87
CA LEU A 560 -12.79 -2.09 24.98
C LEU A 560 -13.58 -2.40 23.70
N LEU A 561 -14.18 -1.36 23.09
CA LEU A 561 -14.84 -1.50 21.79
C LEU A 561 -13.82 -1.88 20.70
N TRP A 562 -12.64 -1.26 20.71
CA TRP A 562 -11.56 -1.57 19.77
C TRP A 562 -11.09 -3.03 19.92
N ALA A 563 -10.81 -3.47 21.16
CA ALA A 563 -10.43 -4.85 21.44
C ALA A 563 -11.52 -5.83 21.01
N ARG A 564 -12.81 -5.52 21.26
CA ARG A 564 -13.93 -6.35 20.79
C ARG A 564 -14.02 -6.43 19.27
N ALA A 565 -13.77 -5.33 18.55
CA ALA A 565 -13.78 -5.32 17.10
C ALA A 565 -12.67 -6.20 16.52
N VAL A 566 -11.47 -6.13 17.08
CA VAL A 566 -10.34 -6.99 16.66
C VAL A 566 -10.63 -8.46 16.95
N ARG A 567 -11.19 -8.78 18.12
CA ARG A 567 -11.65 -10.15 18.42
C ARG A 567 -12.77 -10.64 17.49
N ALA A 568 -13.57 -9.73 16.94
CA ALA A 568 -14.56 -10.02 15.89
C ALA A 568 -13.93 -10.15 14.49
N GLN A 569 -12.61 -10.35 14.40
CA GLN A 569 -11.82 -10.51 13.18
C GLN A 569 -11.81 -9.27 12.26
N VAL A 570 -12.00 -8.08 12.82
CA VAL A 570 -11.75 -6.84 12.08
C VAL A 570 -10.23 -6.55 12.13
N PRO A 571 -9.54 -6.45 10.97
CA PRO A 571 -8.09 -6.21 10.94
C PRO A 571 -7.70 -4.92 11.70
N LEU A 572 -6.63 -4.99 12.50
CA LEU A 572 -6.07 -3.86 13.23
C LEU A 572 -5.70 -2.70 12.29
N SER A 573 -5.15 -3.02 11.12
CA SER A 573 -4.80 -2.06 10.09
C SER A 573 -6.01 -1.27 9.58
N ALA A 574 -7.16 -1.93 9.39
CA ALA A 574 -8.40 -1.30 8.95
C ALA A 574 -8.97 -0.35 10.02
N LEU A 575 -8.98 -0.78 11.28
CA LEU A 575 -9.45 0.07 12.40
C LEU A 575 -8.55 1.28 12.61
N THR A 576 -7.24 1.09 12.49
CA THR A 576 -6.26 2.19 12.56
C THR A 576 -6.50 3.19 11.44
N LEU A 577 -6.76 2.73 10.22
CA LEU A 577 -7.09 3.58 9.06
C LEU A 577 -8.37 4.40 9.30
N ILE A 578 -9.43 3.75 9.78
CA ILE A 578 -10.73 4.38 10.06
C ILE A 578 -10.58 5.47 11.15
N LEU A 579 -9.77 5.23 12.18
CA LEU A 579 -9.57 6.18 13.28
C LEU A 579 -8.66 7.36 12.87
N ILE A 580 -7.67 7.12 12.03
CA ILE A 580 -6.74 8.17 11.56
C ILE A 580 -7.41 9.10 10.54
N LEU A 581 -8.30 8.59 9.69
CA LEU A 581 -8.88 9.36 8.58
C LEU A 581 -9.59 10.67 9.03
N PRO A 582 -10.46 10.68 10.07
CA PRO A 582 -11.07 11.90 10.59
C PRO A 582 -10.06 12.89 11.19
N ILE A 583 -8.98 12.38 11.79
CA ILE A 583 -7.92 13.21 12.38
C ILE A 583 -7.17 13.94 11.27
N ILE A 584 -6.76 13.23 10.21
CA ILE A 584 -6.11 13.84 9.04
C ILE A 584 -7.06 14.85 8.39
N ALA A 585 -8.32 14.49 8.19
CA ALA A 585 -9.30 15.41 7.60
C ALA A 585 -9.48 16.69 8.43
N SER A 586 -9.53 16.57 9.77
CA SER A 586 -9.61 17.71 10.67
C SER A 586 -8.37 18.59 10.61
N LEU A 587 -7.18 17.99 10.56
CA LEU A 587 -5.91 18.71 10.42
C LEU A 587 -5.87 19.50 9.10
N VAL A 588 -6.30 18.88 7.99
CA VAL A 588 -6.38 19.52 6.67
C VAL A 588 -7.39 20.67 6.68
N VAL A 589 -8.55 20.50 7.33
CA VAL A 589 -9.55 21.57 7.51
C VAL A 589 -8.95 22.75 8.28
N VAL A 590 -8.24 22.49 9.37
CA VAL A 590 -7.58 23.54 10.17
C VAL A 590 -6.49 24.24 9.35
N ALA A 591 -5.67 23.50 8.63
CA ALA A 591 -4.64 24.07 7.76
C ALA A 591 -5.25 24.95 6.65
N ARG A 592 -6.40 24.54 6.10
CA ARG A 592 -7.10 25.30 5.05
C ARG A 592 -7.82 26.54 5.59
N ILE A 593 -8.50 26.43 6.73
CA ILE A 593 -9.36 27.51 7.26
C ILE A 593 -8.57 28.47 8.15
N VAL A 594 -7.68 27.96 9.01
CA VAL A 594 -6.95 28.75 10.01
C VAL A 594 -5.64 29.25 9.45
N VAL A 595 -4.86 28.38 8.79
CA VAL A 595 -3.55 28.76 8.22
C VAL A 595 -3.71 29.40 6.82
N GLY A 596 -4.78 29.05 6.09
CA GLY A 596 -5.08 29.60 4.77
C GLY A 596 -4.36 28.88 3.63
N LEU A 597 -3.99 27.60 3.80
CA LEU A 597 -3.37 26.80 2.73
C LEU A 597 -4.39 26.47 1.63
N GLU A 598 -4.02 26.76 0.38
CA GLU A 598 -4.80 26.43 -0.81
C GLU A 598 -4.40 25.03 -1.31
N THR A 599 -5.19 24.01 -0.95
CA THR A 599 -5.00 22.60 -1.35
C THR A 599 -6.02 22.15 -2.40
N PHE A 600 -5.79 21.00 -3.06
CA PHE A 600 -6.75 20.34 -3.96
C PHE A 600 -7.95 19.75 -3.21
N GLY A 601 -8.83 20.63 -2.71
CA GLY A 601 -9.95 20.25 -1.86
C GLY A 601 -9.47 19.66 -0.52
N MET A 602 -10.39 18.98 0.17
CA MET A 602 -10.06 18.31 1.44
C MET A 602 -9.69 16.83 1.25
N PHE A 603 -10.22 16.18 0.21
CA PHE A 603 -9.99 14.76 -0.05
C PHE A 603 -8.56 14.47 -0.55
N GLY A 604 -8.00 15.31 -1.44
CA GLY A 604 -6.66 15.11 -2.01
C GLY A 604 -5.57 14.94 -0.94
N PRO A 605 -5.35 15.93 -0.05
CA PRO A 605 -4.33 15.83 1.00
C PRO A 605 -4.54 14.64 1.95
N VAL A 606 -5.80 14.33 2.28
CA VAL A 606 -6.15 13.21 3.16
C VAL A 606 -5.71 11.88 2.57
N ILE A 607 -5.96 11.68 1.28
CA ILE A 607 -5.64 10.39 0.62
C ILE A 607 -4.15 10.27 0.33
N VAL A 608 -3.48 11.37 -0.04
CA VAL A 608 -2.02 11.38 -0.18
C VAL A 608 -1.35 11.03 1.14
N SER A 609 -1.86 11.57 2.26
CA SER A 609 -1.39 11.20 3.60
C SER A 609 -1.61 9.72 3.90
N LEU A 610 -2.75 9.15 3.49
CA LEU A 610 -3.04 7.73 3.66
C LEU A 610 -2.08 6.84 2.88
N ALA A 611 -1.74 7.23 1.65
CA ALA A 611 -0.77 6.52 0.82
C ALA A 611 0.62 6.53 1.44
N PHE A 612 1.04 7.64 2.07
CA PHE A 612 2.32 7.74 2.75
C PHE A 612 2.38 6.95 4.06
N ILE A 613 1.24 6.74 4.73
CA ILE A 613 1.19 5.87 5.92
C ILE A 613 1.54 4.42 5.55
N THR A 614 1.09 3.94 4.40
CA THR A 614 1.33 2.54 4.00
C THR A 614 2.66 2.32 3.27
N THR A 615 3.08 3.29 2.45
CA THR A 615 4.32 3.18 1.63
C THR A 615 5.55 3.81 2.28
N GLY A 616 5.37 4.58 3.36
CA GLY A 616 6.40 5.40 3.96
C GLY A 616 6.64 6.71 3.21
N LEU A 617 7.23 7.71 3.87
CA LEU A 617 7.38 9.06 3.32
C LEU A 617 8.35 9.12 2.13
N GLN A 618 9.49 8.45 2.20
CA GLN A 618 10.53 8.50 1.16
C GLN A 618 10.05 7.86 -0.14
N TRP A 619 9.65 6.58 -0.08
CA TRP A 619 9.17 5.83 -1.23
C TRP A 619 7.81 6.34 -1.72
N GLY A 620 6.92 6.71 -0.80
CA GLY A 620 5.65 7.35 -1.12
C GLY A 620 5.84 8.62 -1.94
N LEU A 621 6.79 9.50 -1.58
CA LEU A 621 7.07 10.72 -2.33
C LEU A 621 7.59 10.43 -3.74
N VAL A 622 8.54 9.48 -3.87
CA VAL A 622 9.08 9.08 -5.18
C VAL A 622 7.97 8.54 -6.08
N ILE A 623 7.18 7.59 -5.57
CA ILE A 623 6.06 6.98 -6.30
C ILE A 623 5.03 8.04 -6.68
N PHE A 624 4.69 8.95 -5.77
CA PHE A 624 3.76 10.05 -6.02
C PHE A 624 4.24 10.95 -7.17
N VAL A 625 5.50 11.39 -7.14
CA VAL A 625 6.07 12.27 -8.19
C VAL A 625 6.08 11.57 -9.54
N VAL A 626 6.49 10.30 -9.59
CA VAL A 626 6.51 9.51 -10.82
C VAL A 626 5.11 9.34 -11.40
N ILE A 627 4.12 8.96 -10.57
CA ILE A 627 2.74 8.74 -11.03
C ILE A 627 2.11 10.05 -11.51
N VAL A 628 2.25 11.14 -10.76
CA VAL A 628 1.68 12.43 -11.16
C VAL A 628 2.35 12.93 -12.43
N GLY A 629 3.69 12.87 -12.51
CA GLY A 629 4.44 13.29 -13.68
C GLY A 629 4.06 12.50 -14.93
N LEU A 630 4.00 11.17 -14.82
CA LEU A 630 3.58 10.31 -15.92
C LEU A 630 2.12 10.54 -16.29
N GLY A 631 1.22 10.68 -15.30
CA GLY A 631 -0.18 10.98 -15.53
C GLY A 631 -0.40 12.28 -16.31
N VAL A 632 0.36 13.33 -16.00
CA VAL A 632 0.34 14.60 -16.72
C VAL A 632 0.84 14.44 -18.17
N LEU A 633 1.94 13.72 -18.38
CA LEU A 633 2.47 13.39 -19.71
C LEU A 633 1.45 12.61 -20.55
N LEU A 634 0.87 11.56 -19.97
CA LEU A 634 -0.13 10.73 -20.62
C LEU A 634 -1.37 11.54 -21.00
N ARG A 635 -1.83 12.42 -20.10
CA ARG A 635 -2.94 13.32 -20.38
C ARG A 635 -2.62 14.28 -21.54
N ALA A 636 -1.41 14.85 -21.58
CA ALA A 636 -0.99 15.72 -22.68
C ALA A 636 -0.99 14.97 -24.03
N GLY A 637 -0.60 13.69 -24.03
CA GLY A 637 -0.74 12.81 -25.19
C GLY A 637 -2.20 12.58 -25.61
N LEU A 638 -3.06 12.20 -24.65
CA LEU A 638 -4.50 11.94 -24.88
C LEU A 638 -5.25 13.20 -25.34
N GLN A 639 -4.81 14.40 -24.96
CA GLN A 639 -5.39 15.66 -25.42
C GLN A 639 -5.24 15.85 -26.94
N ARG A 640 -4.19 15.29 -27.57
CA ARG A 640 -4.04 15.31 -29.04
C ARG A 640 -5.14 14.51 -29.75
N LEU A 641 -5.69 13.51 -29.07
CA LEU A 641 -6.71 12.60 -29.62
C LEU A 641 -8.13 13.16 -29.56
N ARG A 642 -8.32 14.41 -29.08
CA ARG A 642 -9.64 15.09 -28.99
C ARG A 642 -10.74 14.23 -28.34
N LEU A 643 -10.38 13.41 -27.34
CA LEU A 643 -11.30 12.52 -26.65
C LEU A 643 -12.20 13.29 -25.66
N GLN A 644 -13.43 12.81 -25.52
CA GLN A 644 -14.37 13.29 -24.49
C GLN A 644 -13.77 13.14 -23.08
N ALA A 645 -14.09 14.07 -22.18
CA ALA A 645 -13.51 14.14 -20.84
C ALA A 645 -13.69 12.84 -20.04
N VAL A 646 -14.86 12.22 -20.13
CA VAL A 646 -15.19 10.97 -19.42
C VAL A 646 -14.34 9.81 -19.93
N SER A 647 -14.22 9.66 -21.24
CA SER A 647 -13.40 8.61 -21.88
C SER A 647 -11.91 8.79 -21.55
N ARG A 648 -11.43 10.04 -21.54
CA ARG A 648 -10.05 10.36 -21.17
C ARG A 648 -9.74 9.97 -19.72
N LEU A 649 -10.66 10.23 -18.80
CA LEU A 649 -10.51 9.86 -17.38
C LEU A 649 -10.41 8.34 -17.21
N ALA A 650 -11.27 7.58 -17.91
CA ALA A 650 -11.24 6.12 -17.87
C ALA A 650 -9.90 5.55 -18.39
N ILE A 651 -9.40 6.08 -19.51
CA ILE A 651 -8.11 5.66 -20.09
C ILE A 651 -6.96 6.02 -19.15
N LEU A 652 -7.00 7.21 -18.55
CA LEU A 652 -5.97 7.65 -17.61
C LEU A 652 -5.92 6.75 -16.36
N ILE A 653 -7.08 6.39 -15.80
CA ILE A 653 -7.16 5.43 -14.68
C ILE A 653 -6.54 4.09 -15.09
N ALA A 654 -6.95 3.53 -16.22
CA ALA A 654 -6.46 2.24 -16.69
C ALA A 654 -4.93 2.24 -16.88
N LEU A 655 -4.39 3.32 -17.44
CA LEU A 655 -2.97 3.43 -17.74
C LEU A 655 -2.12 3.65 -16.48
N VAL A 656 -2.57 4.50 -15.56
CA VAL A 656 -1.93 4.66 -14.24
C VAL A 656 -1.95 3.32 -13.47
N SER A 657 -3.06 2.58 -13.54
CA SER A 657 -3.15 1.26 -12.92
C SER A 657 -2.20 0.24 -13.54
N ALA A 658 -2.06 0.22 -14.87
CA ALA A 658 -1.10 -0.64 -15.56
C ALA A 658 0.35 -0.33 -15.17
N VAL A 659 0.70 0.96 -15.05
CA VAL A 659 2.04 1.41 -14.63
C VAL A 659 2.33 0.97 -13.21
N MET A 660 1.38 1.14 -12.28
CA MET A 660 1.58 0.71 -10.89
C MET A 660 1.67 -0.82 -10.78
N GLY A 661 0.87 -1.56 -11.55
CA GLY A 661 0.99 -3.01 -11.67
C GLY A 661 2.37 -3.43 -12.17
N GLY A 662 2.89 -2.74 -13.20
CA GLY A 662 4.24 -2.94 -13.72
C GLY A 662 5.34 -2.62 -12.70
N LEU A 663 5.21 -1.53 -11.95
CA LEU A 663 6.14 -1.17 -10.87
C LEU A 663 6.13 -2.20 -9.73
N THR A 664 4.95 -2.76 -9.42
CA THR A 664 4.81 -3.82 -8.40
C THR A 664 5.48 -5.11 -8.87
N LEU A 665 5.27 -5.50 -10.14
CA LEU A 665 5.91 -6.67 -10.74
C LEU A 665 7.43 -6.49 -10.80
N LEU A 666 7.90 -5.31 -11.21
CA LEU A 666 9.32 -4.98 -11.24
C LEU A 666 9.93 -5.00 -9.83
N GLY A 667 9.19 -4.51 -8.83
CA GLY A 667 9.55 -4.62 -7.42
C GLY A 667 9.70 -6.08 -6.96
N ALA A 668 8.82 -6.97 -7.42
CA ALA A 668 8.90 -8.39 -7.13
C ALA A 668 10.13 -9.05 -7.76
N VAL A 669 10.45 -8.71 -9.01
CA VAL A 669 11.61 -9.26 -9.73
C VAL A 669 12.93 -8.73 -9.17
N LEU A 670 12.99 -7.43 -8.83
CA LEU A 670 14.20 -6.77 -8.31
C LEU A 670 14.37 -6.90 -6.79
N GLY A 671 13.40 -7.50 -6.08
CA GLY A 671 13.43 -7.61 -4.62
C GLY A 671 13.26 -6.28 -3.87
N ILE A 672 12.70 -5.25 -4.52
CA ILE A 672 12.50 -3.92 -3.93
C ILE A 672 11.18 -3.92 -3.13
N GLY A 673 11.28 -4.22 -1.84
CA GLY A 673 10.15 -4.32 -0.90
C GLY A 673 9.09 -3.21 -0.97
N PRO A 674 9.46 -1.93 -0.98
CA PRO A 674 8.49 -0.83 -1.00
C PRO A 674 7.57 -0.82 -2.22
N LEU A 675 8.02 -1.37 -3.35
CA LEU A 675 7.22 -1.48 -4.58
C LEU A 675 6.19 -2.61 -4.50
N LEU A 676 6.33 -3.57 -3.57
CA LEU A 676 5.41 -4.68 -3.38
C LEU A 676 4.15 -4.31 -2.59
N ASN A 677 4.25 -3.32 -1.69
CA ASN A 677 3.15 -2.86 -0.84
C ASN A 677 2.43 -1.64 -1.39
N ILE A 678 2.47 -1.47 -2.72
CA ILE A 678 1.70 -0.44 -3.40
C ILE A 678 0.21 -0.77 -3.23
N SER A 679 -0.48 0.00 -2.39
CA SER A 679 -1.92 -0.16 -2.18
C SER A 679 -2.70 0.21 -3.45
N ILE A 680 -3.75 -0.56 -3.74
CA ILE A 680 -4.68 -0.31 -4.86
C ILE A 680 -5.53 0.95 -4.60
N PHE A 681 -5.76 1.34 -3.35
CA PHE A 681 -6.69 2.42 -3.00
C PHE A 681 -6.18 3.83 -3.38
N PRO A 682 -4.91 4.21 -3.13
CA PRO A 682 -4.35 5.46 -3.66
C PRO A 682 -4.38 5.55 -5.19
N MET A 683 -4.20 4.44 -5.92
CA MET A 683 -4.10 4.41 -7.39
C MET A 683 -5.33 5.01 -8.10
N VAL A 684 -6.53 4.58 -7.72
CA VAL A 684 -7.80 5.10 -8.28
C VAL A 684 -7.97 6.58 -7.98
N ILE A 685 -7.52 7.02 -6.80
CA ILE A 685 -7.69 8.38 -6.32
C ILE A 685 -6.62 9.32 -6.89
N MET A 686 -5.40 8.82 -7.12
CA MET A 686 -4.32 9.56 -7.76
C MET A 686 -4.72 10.03 -9.16
N SER A 687 -5.56 9.27 -9.86
CA SER A 687 -6.17 9.74 -11.11
C SER A 687 -7.01 11.01 -10.91
N ASN A 688 -7.80 11.09 -9.84
CA ASN A 688 -8.55 12.31 -9.51
C ASN A 688 -7.61 13.46 -9.11
N VAL A 689 -6.49 13.19 -8.42
CA VAL A 689 -5.47 14.21 -8.14
C VAL A 689 -4.83 14.71 -9.43
N ILE A 690 -4.50 13.83 -10.38
CA ILE A 690 -3.97 14.19 -11.70
C ILE A 690 -5.01 15.03 -12.48
N GLU A 691 -6.28 14.66 -12.43
CA GLU A 691 -7.36 15.39 -13.11
C GLU A 691 -7.51 16.80 -12.53
N ASN A 692 -7.56 16.93 -11.20
CA ASN A 692 -7.65 18.23 -10.53
C ASN A 692 -6.40 19.08 -10.79
N PHE A 693 -5.20 18.49 -10.72
CA PHE A 693 -3.95 19.17 -11.04
C PHE A 693 -3.98 19.71 -12.47
N ALA A 694 -4.35 18.88 -13.43
CA ALA A 694 -4.31 19.27 -14.84
C ALA A 694 -5.50 20.18 -15.23
N ALA A 695 -6.65 20.10 -14.55
CA ALA A 695 -7.70 21.11 -14.64
C ALA A 695 -7.17 22.47 -14.12
N SER A 696 -6.53 22.49 -12.95
CA SER A 696 -5.92 23.71 -12.41
C SER A 696 -4.75 24.23 -13.26
N GLN A 697 -3.98 23.37 -13.92
CA GLN A 697 -2.93 23.77 -14.84
C GLN A 697 -3.50 24.52 -16.05
N VAL A 698 -4.63 24.06 -16.58
CA VAL A 698 -5.33 24.71 -17.70
C VAL A 698 -5.99 26.02 -17.25
N GLU A 699 -6.54 26.08 -16.04
CA GLU A 699 -7.27 27.25 -15.54
C GLU A 699 -6.39 28.36 -14.94
N LEU A 700 -5.33 27.99 -14.22
CA LEU A 700 -4.52 28.91 -13.39
C LEU A 700 -3.03 28.96 -13.81
N GLY A 701 -2.62 28.07 -14.71
CA GLY A 701 -1.24 27.94 -15.19
C GLY A 701 -0.37 26.98 -14.38
N THR A 702 0.74 26.51 -14.96
CA THR A 702 1.60 25.45 -14.39
C THR A 702 2.22 25.83 -13.04
N ALA A 703 2.62 27.10 -12.84
CA ALA A 703 3.25 27.54 -11.60
C ALA A 703 2.29 27.49 -10.40
N GLU A 704 1.02 27.86 -10.62
CA GLU A 704 0.01 27.87 -9.57
C GLU A 704 -0.46 26.45 -9.23
N ALA A 705 -0.63 25.60 -10.25
CA ALA A 705 -0.91 24.18 -10.06
C ALA A 705 0.20 23.50 -9.24
N LEU A 706 1.48 23.80 -9.53
CA LEU A 706 2.62 23.28 -8.78
C LEU A 706 2.62 23.74 -7.32
N ARG A 707 2.26 25.02 -7.07
CA ARG A 707 2.13 25.60 -5.73
C ARG A 707 1.05 24.88 -4.91
N MET A 708 -0.10 24.58 -5.52
CA MET A 708 -1.18 23.83 -4.88
C MET A 708 -0.80 22.37 -4.60
N THR A 709 -0.05 21.71 -5.50
CA THR A 709 0.49 20.35 -5.26
C THR A 709 1.47 20.35 -4.10
N LEU A 710 2.38 21.33 -4.05
CA LEU A 710 3.35 21.47 -2.96
C LEU A 710 2.65 21.75 -1.62
N ALA A 711 1.62 22.59 -1.60
CA ALA A 711 0.81 22.83 -0.40
C ALA A 711 0.01 21.59 0.04
N THR A 712 -0.37 20.73 -0.92
CA THR A 712 -1.08 19.46 -0.66
C THR A 712 -0.13 18.40 -0.08
N LEU A 713 1.14 18.37 -0.49
CA LEU A 713 2.17 17.43 -0.01
C LEU A 713 2.85 17.87 1.28
N PHE A 714 3.22 19.15 1.34
CA PHE A 714 3.96 19.75 2.41
C PHE A 714 3.07 20.82 3.00
N SER A 715 2.36 20.49 4.08
CA SER A 715 1.74 21.48 4.97
C SER A 715 2.83 22.29 5.67
N ARG A 716 3.63 23.02 4.88
CA ARG A 716 4.77 23.80 5.31
C ARG A 716 4.72 25.14 4.57
N ASP A 717 4.11 26.07 5.29
CA ASP A 717 4.24 27.53 5.23
C ASP A 717 4.84 28.15 3.95
N PRO A 718 4.04 28.87 3.13
CA PRO A 718 4.54 29.71 2.05
C PRO A 718 5.23 31.00 2.53
N ALA A 719 5.37 31.26 3.84
CA ALA A 719 5.97 32.49 4.36
C ALA A 719 7.51 32.59 4.20
N ARG A 720 8.12 31.79 3.31
CA ARG A 720 9.46 32.08 2.80
C ARG A 720 9.32 32.53 1.35
N HIS A 721 9.12 33.83 1.14
CA HIS A 721 9.72 34.69 0.09
C HIS A 721 9.05 36.07 0.20
N GLY A 722 9.62 36.91 1.06
CA GLY A 722 9.17 38.27 1.35
C GLY A 722 9.69 38.69 2.72
N GLY A 723 10.95 39.12 2.78
CA GLY A 723 11.67 39.32 4.02
C GLY A 723 11.03 40.32 4.97
N VAL A 724 10.67 39.88 6.17
CA VAL A 724 10.81 40.62 7.43
C VAL A 724 11.07 39.59 8.54
N ARG A 725 12.24 39.68 9.18
CA ARG A 725 12.55 38.91 10.41
C ARG A 725 11.50 39.23 11.48
N ARG A 726 10.69 38.26 11.89
CA ARG A 726 10.07 38.24 13.24
C ARG A 726 10.35 36.90 13.91
N ARG A 727 11.05 36.96 15.04
CA ARG A 727 11.40 35.80 15.89
C ARG A 727 10.12 35.19 16.47
N PRO A 728 9.96 33.85 16.49
CA PRO A 728 8.90 33.20 17.23
C PRO A 728 9.40 32.79 18.62
N ARG A 729 8.89 33.42 19.67
CA ARG A 729 8.86 32.83 21.02
C ARG A 729 7.47 33.07 21.62
N GLU A 730 6.97 31.99 22.23
CA GLU A 730 5.82 31.91 23.14
C GLU A 730 4.42 31.82 22.51
N MET A 731 3.98 30.58 22.25
CA MET A 731 2.60 30.17 22.50
C MET A 731 2.56 28.66 22.81
N ALA A 732 2.99 28.32 24.03
CA ALA A 732 2.72 27.01 24.63
C ALA A 732 1.36 27.08 25.33
N TRP A 733 0.32 26.51 24.71
CA TRP A 733 -0.96 26.29 25.37
C TRP A 733 -0.87 25.05 26.27
N ARG A 734 -0.70 25.27 27.58
CA ARG A 734 -0.98 24.25 28.59
C ARG A 734 -2.49 24.22 28.87
N ALA A 735 -2.98 22.99 28.90
CA ALA A 735 -4.37 22.60 29.05
C ALA A 735 -5.06 23.20 30.28
N ALA A 736 -6.35 23.50 30.11
CA ALA A 736 -7.28 23.82 31.18
C ALA A 736 -7.41 22.67 32.20
N PRO A 737 -7.85 23.00 33.42
CA PRO A 737 -8.87 22.17 34.04
C PRO A 737 -10.09 23.00 34.51
N ARG A 738 -11.27 22.43 34.20
CA ARG A 738 -12.49 22.39 35.03
C ARG A 738 -13.11 23.72 35.50
N VAL A 739 -14.27 24.01 34.93
CA VAL A 739 -15.37 24.83 35.47
C VAL A 739 -16.13 23.93 36.47
N ARG A 740 -16.43 24.25 37.74
CA ARG A 740 -17.36 25.26 38.34
C ARG A 740 -17.43 24.96 39.89
N PRO A 741 -18.18 25.70 40.75
CA PRO A 741 -18.42 27.15 40.94
C PRO A 741 -18.13 27.62 42.42
N LEU A 742 -18.40 28.92 42.66
CA LEU A 742 -18.87 29.58 43.91
C LEU A 742 -17.87 30.33 44.84
N LEU A 743 -17.96 31.67 44.73
CA LEU A 743 -17.98 32.71 45.80
C LEU A 743 -16.72 32.89 46.70
N PRO A 744 -16.61 33.98 47.49
CA PRO A 744 -15.91 35.21 47.08
C PRO A 744 -14.77 35.57 48.06
N GLY A 745 -14.00 36.61 47.75
CA GLY A 745 -13.32 37.38 48.81
C GLY A 745 -11.83 37.62 48.63
N ARG A 746 -11.54 38.92 48.44
CA ARG A 746 -10.42 39.71 49.00
C ARG A 746 -9.18 38.95 49.48
N ALA A 747 -8.03 39.37 48.94
CA ALA A 747 -6.94 40.04 49.68
C ALA A 747 -5.76 40.25 48.71
N THR A 748 -5.57 41.47 48.22
CA THR A 748 -4.52 42.43 48.63
C THR A 748 -3.11 42.13 48.15
N ARG A 749 -2.71 42.88 47.10
CA ARG A 749 -1.48 43.73 47.00
C ARG A 749 -0.09 43.05 47.13
N PRO A 750 1.03 43.73 46.83
CA PRO A 750 1.20 45.08 46.26
C PRO A 750 2.17 45.21 45.08
N ARG A 751 1.98 46.36 44.38
CA ARG A 751 2.96 47.35 43.87
C ARG A 751 4.40 46.92 43.54
N GLY A 752 4.82 47.35 42.36
CA GLY A 752 6.21 47.69 42.04
C GLY A 752 6.41 48.01 40.56
N ASP A 753 6.27 49.28 40.23
CA ASP A 753 6.91 49.99 39.11
C ASP A 753 6.52 49.71 37.65
N ARG A 754 5.51 50.51 37.24
CA ARG A 754 5.25 50.89 35.86
C ARG A 754 6.29 51.90 35.38
N LEU A 755 7.27 51.43 34.61
CA LEU A 755 7.89 52.26 33.58
C LEU A 755 6.92 52.40 32.40
N ARG A 756 6.44 53.63 32.21
CA ARG A 756 5.72 54.07 31.01
C ARG A 756 6.64 53.91 29.80
N PHE A 757 6.29 53.02 28.88
CA PHE A 757 6.67 53.14 27.48
C PHE A 757 5.41 53.29 26.62
N ALA A 758 5.48 54.22 25.67
CA ALA A 758 4.43 54.73 24.79
C ALA A 758 3.46 53.65 24.25
N GLY A 759 2.21 53.66 24.73
CA GLY A 759 1.18 52.67 24.42
C GLY A 759 0.03 53.17 23.52
N GLY A 760 0.26 54.14 22.63
CA GLY A 760 -0.79 54.70 21.76
C GLY A 760 -1.17 53.80 20.57
N GLY A 761 -0.20 53.13 19.95
CA GLY A 761 -0.42 52.38 18.70
C GLY A 761 -1.24 51.10 18.86
N ALA A 762 -1.05 50.36 19.95
CA ALA A 762 -1.75 49.10 20.18
C ALA A 762 -3.25 49.31 20.45
N ALA A 763 -3.63 50.38 21.16
CA ALA A 763 -5.02 50.71 21.42
C ALA A 763 -5.77 51.10 20.14
N ILE A 764 -5.12 51.87 19.25
CA ILE A 764 -5.67 52.26 17.94
C ILE A 764 -5.86 51.03 17.05
N VAL A 765 -4.87 50.12 16.99
CA VAL A 765 -4.97 48.89 16.20
C VAL A 765 -6.05 47.95 16.75
N ILE A 766 -6.15 47.80 18.08
CA ILE A 766 -7.20 46.97 18.71
C ILE A 766 -8.59 47.58 18.47
N ALA A 767 -8.73 48.91 18.54
CA ALA A 767 -9.98 49.60 18.24
C ALA A 767 -10.36 49.44 16.76
N ALA A 768 -9.40 49.57 15.83
CA ALA A 768 -9.60 49.34 14.41
C ALA A 768 -10.01 47.89 14.12
N LEU A 769 -9.35 46.90 14.72
CA LEU A 769 -9.71 45.48 14.59
C LEU A 769 -11.10 45.17 15.17
N ARG A 770 -11.46 45.78 16.30
CA ARG A 770 -12.81 45.66 16.88
C ARG A 770 -13.88 46.29 15.98
N ARG A 771 -13.59 47.45 15.36
CA ARG A 771 -14.47 48.10 14.38
C ARG A 771 -14.65 47.25 13.13
N ILE A 772 -13.55 46.79 12.51
CA ILE A 772 -13.57 45.89 11.35
C ILE A 772 -14.37 44.62 11.65
N ARG A 773 -14.20 44.01 12.83
CA ARG A 773 -14.96 42.83 13.24
C ARG A 773 -16.46 43.08 13.43
N ARG A 774 -16.85 44.31 13.79
CA ARG A 774 -18.27 44.71 13.92
C ARG A 774 -18.90 45.05 12.58
N GLU A 775 -18.14 45.62 11.65
CA GLU A 775 -18.66 46.13 10.37
C GLU A 775 -18.56 45.10 9.22
N MET A 776 -17.50 44.28 9.18
CA MET A 776 -17.29 43.31 8.10
C MET A 776 -18.20 42.10 8.25
N LEU A 777 -18.89 41.76 7.16
CA LEU A 777 -19.64 40.52 7.07
C LEU A 777 -18.70 39.39 6.63
N GLY A 778 -18.70 38.28 7.37
CA GLY A 778 -18.02 37.03 6.98
C GLY A 778 -18.94 36.06 6.26
N LEU A 779 -18.37 35.10 5.52
CA LEU A 779 -19.11 34.11 4.71
C LEU A 779 -20.14 33.31 5.52
N ASN A 780 -19.77 32.84 6.72
CA ASN A 780 -20.68 32.04 7.55
C ASN A 780 -21.90 32.85 8.02
N ARG A 781 -21.68 34.10 8.44
CA ARG A 781 -22.76 35.02 8.86
C ARG A 781 -23.64 35.40 7.66
N ARG A 782 -23.06 35.65 6.48
CA ARG A 782 -23.81 35.86 5.23
C ARG A 782 -24.74 34.66 4.95
N ASN A 783 -24.20 33.44 5.03
CA ASN A 783 -24.95 32.22 4.74
C ASN A 783 -26.12 32.03 5.70
N HIS A 784 -25.85 32.01 7.01
CA HIS A 784 -26.89 31.75 8.02
C HIS A 784 -27.85 32.92 8.24
N GLY A 785 -27.32 34.15 8.29
CA GLY A 785 -28.10 35.33 8.70
C GLY A 785 -28.89 35.99 7.58
N TYR A 786 -28.48 35.83 6.32
CA TYR A 786 -29.09 36.54 5.20
C TYR A 786 -29.50 35.61 4.06
N LEU A 787 -28.60 34.75 3.56
CA LEU A 787 -28.92 33.86 2.45
C LEU A 787 -29.98 32.82 2.81
N PHE A 788 -29.77 32.02 3.85
CA PHE A 788 -30.74 30.96 4.21
C PHE A 788 -32.02 31.53 4.82
N ALA A 789 -31.96 32.73 5.41
CA ALA A 789 -33.10 33.39 6.02
C ALA A 789 -34.02 34.09 5.00
N TYR A 790 -33.46 34.69 3.94
CA TYR A 790 -34.22 35.54 3.01
C TYR A 790 -34.29 34.99 1.57
N ASN A 791 -33.61 33.89 1.24
CA ASN A 791 -33.71 33.25 -0.07
C ASN A 791 -34.45 31.91 0.02
N PRO A 792 -35.64 31.78 -0.59
CA PRO A 792 -36.33 30.50 -0.67
C PRO A 792 -35.52 29.48 -1.47
N ARG A 793 -35.61 28.20 -1.09
CA ARG A 793 -34.85 27.10 -1.73
C ARG A 793 -35.12 26.96 -3.23
N THR A 794 -36.34 27.25 -3.67
CA THR A 794 -36.75 27.21 -5.08
C THR A 794 -36.03 28.27 -5.91
N GLY A 795 -35.79 29.47 -5.37
CA GLY A 795 -35.11 30.54 -6.08
C GLY A 795 -33.64 30.25 -6.40
N TYR A 796 -32.95 29.43 -5.59
CA TYR A 796 -31.60 28.96 -5.93
C TYR A 796 -31.58 28.13 -7.21
N ARG A 797 -32.61 27.31 -7.46
CA ARG A 797 -32.69 26.49 -8.68
C ARG A 797 -32.88 27.35 -9.93
N VAL A 798 -33.60 28.47 -9.80
CA VAL A 798 -33.83 29.41 -10.90
C VAL A 798 -32.53 30.16 -11.22
N VAL A 799 -31.79 30.62 -10.21
CA VAL A 799 -30.57 31.41 -10.39
C VAL A 799 -29.36 30.57 -10.82
N ASP A 800 -29.24 29.33 -10.32
CA ASP A 800 -28.15 28.43 -10.70
C ASP A 800 -28.27 27.95 -12.17
N ASP A 801 -29.41 28.18 -12.84
CA ASP A 801 -29.68 27.84 -14.24
C ASP A 801 -29.93 29.12 -15.07
N LYS A 802 -28.97 29.48 -15.93
CA LYS A 802 -29.05 30.73 -16.71
C LYS A 802 -30.28 30.80 -17.62
N ARG A 803 -30.81 29.66 -18.09
CA ARG A 803 -32.04 29.65 -18.91
C ARG A 803 -33.26 29.98 -18.07
N ALA A 804 -33.39 29.36 -16.89
CA ALA A 804 -34.49 29.64 -15.97
C ALA A 804 -34.43 31.09 -15.46
N THR A 805 -33.22 31.58 -15.16
CA THR A 805 -32.98 32.99 -14.81
C THR A 805 -33.50 33.93 -15.90
N LYS A 806 -33.17 33.68 -17.17
CA LYS A 806 -33.64 34.52 -18.27
C LYS A 806 -35.15 34.48 -18.47
N ALA A 807 -35.76 33.32 -18.32
CA ALA A 807 -37.22 33.20 -18.38
C ALA A 807 -37.89 34.02 -17.26
N ALA A 808 -37.34 33.98 -16.03
CA ALA A 808 -37.85 34.77 -14.91
C ALA A 808 -37.65 36.28 -15.14
N LEU A 809 -36.49 36.69 -15.65
CA LEU A 809 -36.21 38.10 -15.98
C LEU A 809 -37.15 38.62 -17.08
N ALA A 810 -37.39 37.84 -18.13
CA ALA A 810 -38.32 38.19 -19.20
C ALA A 810 -39.76 38.33 -18.67
N ALA A 811 -40.22 37.41 -17.82
CA ALA A 811 -41.54 37.49 -17.18
C ALA A 811 -41.69 38.73 -16.28
N GLY A 812 -40.59 39.18 -15.67
CA GLY A 812 -40.54 40.41 -14.86
C GLY A 812 -40.28 41.70 -15.65
N GLY A 813 -40.23 41.66 -16.98
CA GLY A 813 -39.92 42.83 -17.82
C GLY A 813 -38.51 43.39 -17.61
N VAL A 814 -37.55 42.55 -17.20
CA VAL A 814 -36.16 42.94 -16.92
C VAL A 814 -35.30 42.65 -18.14
N ALA A 815 -34.60 43.68 -18.65
CA ALA A 815 -33.78 43.57 -19.84
C ALA A 815 -32.56 42.66 -19.62
N ALA A 816 -32.34 41.72 -20.53
CA ALA A 816 -31.20 40.80 -20.55
C ALA A 816 -30.85 40.47 -22.02
N PRO A 817 -29.63 39.99 -22.33
CA PRO A 817 -29.25 39.66 -23.71
C PRO A 817 -30.20 38.63 -24.34
N ALA A 818 -30.58 38.81 -25.60
CA ALA A 818 -31.54 37.93 -26.26
C ALA A 818 -31.00 36.49 -26.39
N LEU A 819 -31.83 35.50 -26.09
CA LEU A 819 -31.52 34.08 -26.27
C LEU A 819 -31.96 33.67 -27.68
N ARG A 820 -31.00 33.33 -28.54
CA ARG A 820 -31.23 33.01 -29.96
C ARG A 820 -31.54 31.54 -30.17
N HIS A 821 -30.73 30.65 -29.59
CA HIS A 821 -30.91 29.21 -29.68
C HIS A 821 -30.59 28.49 -28.37
N VAL A 822 -31.21 27.33 -28.18
CA VAL A 822 -30.96 26.44 -27.04
C VAL A 822 -30.77 25.02 -27.56
N CYS A 823 -29.67 24.38 -27.17
CA CYS A 823 -29.50 22.94 -27.33
C CYS A 823 -29.60 22.28 -25.96
N ASN A 824 -30.55 21.36 -25.80
CA ASN A 824 -30.78 20.56 -24.59
C ASN A 824 -30.53 19.06 -24.79
N ALA A 825 -30.20 18.63 -26.02
CA ALA A 825 -29.97 17.23 -26.35
C ALA A 825 -28.89 17.11 -27.44
N GLN A 826 -28.17 15.98 -27.47
CA GLN A 826 -27.04 15.78 -28.40
C GLN A 826 -27.47 15.88 -29.88
N TRP A 827 -28.68 15.41 -30.22
CA TRP A 827 -29.19 15.51 -31.58
C TRP A 827 -29.44 16.95 -32.05
N HIS A 828 -29.65 17.90 -31.12
CA HIS A 828 -29.72 19.33 -31.45
C HIS A 828 -28.39 19.91 -31.89
N VAL A 829 -27.25 19.24 -31.68
CA VAL A 829 -25.96 19.74 -32.14
C VAL A 829 -25.83 19.62 -33.65
N ARG A 830 -26.44 18.59 -34.25
CA ARG A 830 -26.37 18.34 -35.69
C ARG A 830 -27.00 19.51 -36.46
N GLY A 831 -26.24 20.17 -37.31
CA GLY A 831 -26.71 21.32 -38.08
C GLY A 831 -26.84 22.60 -37.26
N LEU A 832 -26.23 22.65 -36.07
CA LEU A 832 -26.11 23.88 -35.28
C LEU A 832 -25.35 24.95 -36.07
N ALA A 833 -24.23 24.59 -36.72
CA ALA A 833 -23.45 25.53 -37.52
C ALA A 833 -24.26 26.12 -38.69
N THR A 834 -25.14 25.32 -39.32
CA THR A 834 -26.03 25.79 -40.39
C THR A 834 -27.10 26.74 -39.88
N ARG A 835 -27.67 26.50 -38.69
CA ARG A 835 -28.64 27.42 -38.06
C ARG A 835 -27.99 28.73 -37.62
N LEU A 836 -26.75 28.65 -37.13
CA LEU A 836 -25.93 29.82 -36.81
C LEU A 836 -25.36 30.49 -38.05
N ALA A 837 -25.65 29.98 -39.26
CA ALA A 837 -25.05 30.54 -40.46
C ALA A 837 -25.58 31.94 -40.79
N ALA A 838 -26.80 32.26 -40.37
CA ALA A 838 -27.37 33.60 -40.53
C ALA A 838 -26.81 34.62 -39.52
N GLU A 839 -26.17 34.15 -38.44
CA GLU A 839 -25.69 35.00 -37.36
C GLU A 839 -24.23 35.39 -37.59
N ARG A 840 -23.94 36.69 -37.52
CA ARG A 840 -22.58 37.23 -37.70
C ARG A 840 -21.80 37.29 -36.39
N GLU A 841 -22.49 37.54 -35.27
CA GLU A 841 -21.91 37.70 -33.93
C GLU A 841 -22.82 37.04 -32.89
N PHE A 842 -22.26 36.24 -31.98
CA PHE A 842 -23.02 35.54 -30.93
C PHE A 842 -22.11 34.97 -29.85
N VAL A 843 -22.70 34.59 -28.72
CA VAL A 843 -22.01 33.95 -27.59
C VAL A 843 -22.61 32.58 -27.30
N LEU A 844 -21.77 31.57 -27.27
CA LEU A 844 -22.11 30.23 -26.77
C LEU A 844 -21.75 30.15 -25.30
N LYS A 845 -22.66 29.68 -24.46
CA LYS A 845 -22.36 29.47 -23.05
C LYS A 845 -23.15 28.30 -22.45
N PRO A 846 -22.57 27.57 -21.48
CA PRO A 846 -23.30 26.57 -20.70
C PRO A 846 -24.34 27.22 -19.77
N ALA A 847 -25.50 26.59 -19.63
CA ALA A 847 -26.57 27.09 -18.76
C ALA A 847 -26.16 27.06 -17.27
N ARG A 848 -25.37 26.08 -16.84
CA ARG A 848 -24.94 25.90 -15.44
C ARG A 848 -23.42 26.04 -15.23
N GLY A 849 -22.68 26.50 -16.23
CA GLY A 849 -21.23 26.63 -16.11
C GLY A 849 -20.80 27.72 -15.11
N ALA A 850 -19.63 27.52 -14.50
CA ALA A 850 -19.03 28.40 -13.51
C ALA A 850 -17.71 29.02 -14.01
N GLY A 851 -17.35 30.20 -13.50
CA GLY A 851 -16.02 30.81 -13.75
C GLY A 851 -15.73 31.24 -15.19
N GLY A 852 -16.74 31.26 -16.07
CA GLY A 852 -16.58 31.55 -17.49
C GLY A 852 -16.05 30.38 -18.33
N ALA A 853 -15.95 29.18 -17.76
CA ALA A 853 -15.57 27.98 -18.50
C ALA A 853 -16.64 27.60 -19.54
N GLY A 854 -16.21 27.16 -20.72
CA GLY A 854 -17.11 26.76 -21.81
C GLY A 854 -17.74 27.92 -22.60
N ILE A 855 -17.40 29.17 -22.32
CA ILE A 855 -17.91 30.33 -23.06
C ILE A 855 -17.09 30.52 -24.35
N VAL A 856 -17.77 30.61 -25.49
CA VAL A 856 -17.15 30.94 -26.78
C VAL A 856 -17.82 32.18 -27.35
N VAL A 857 -17.04 33.23 -27.54
CA VAL A 857 -17.49 34.53 -28.05
C VAL A 857 -17.09 34.65 -29.52
N ILE A 858 -18.08 34.72 -30.40
CA ILE A 858 -17.92 34.92 -31.85
C ILE A 858 -18.21 36.38 -32.17
N VAL A 859 -17.24 37.06 -32.78
CA VAL A 859 -17.29 38.51 -33.04
C VAL A 859 -17.45 38.84 -34.52
N ASP A 860 -17.10 37.91 -35.41
CA ASP A 860 -17.29 38.09 -36.86
C ASP A 860 -17.28 36.72 -37.55
N ARG A 861 -17.50 36.72 -38.86
CA ARG A 861 -17.48 35.54 -39.70
C ARG A 861 -16.70 35.80 -40.99
N SER A 862 -15.85 34.85 -41.38
CA SER A 862 -15.09 34.86 -42.63
C SER A 862 -15.36 33.58 -43.42
N GLY A 863 -16.22 33.68 -44.45
CA GLY A 863 -16.65 32.53 -45.25
C GLY A 863 -17.40 31.49 -44.42
N GLU A 864 -16.92 30.24 -44.37
CA GLU A 864 -17.50 29.16 -43.54
C GLU A 864 -16.92 29.08 -42.12
N ARG A 865 -15.98 29.97 -41.76
CA ARG A 865 -15.32 29.97 -40.44
C ARG A 865 -15.79 31.13 -39.58
N PHE A 866 -15.94 30.87 -38.29
CA PHE A 866 -16.31 31.85 -37.29
C PHE A 866 -15.06 32.43 -36.63
N VAL A 867 -15.03 33.74 -36.40
CA VAL A 867 -13.91 34.45 -35.77
C VAL A 867 -14.23 34.65 -34.29
N LYS A 868 -13.38 34.08 -33.41
CA LYS A 868 -13.46 34.30 -31.96
C LYS A 868 -12.98 35.69 -31.59
N ALA A 869 -13.42 36.19 -30.44
CA ALA A 869 -12.90 37.43 -29.84
C ALA A 869 -11.38 37.43 -29.61
N SER A 870 -10.74 36.25 -29.53
CA SER A 870 -9.29 36.11 -29.43
C SER A 870 -8.54 36.33 -30.75
N GLY A 871 -9.26 36.42 -31.88
CA GLY A 871 -8.70 36.42 -33.24
C GLY A 871 -8.56 35.03 -33.86
N ALA A 872 -8.78 33.96 -33.10
CA ALA A 872 -8.71 32.59 -33.62
C ALA A 872 -9.94 32.24 -34.47
N THR A 873 -9.76 31.54 -35.59
CA THR A 873 -10.87 31.05 -36.43
C THR A 873 -11.30 29.64 -36.01
N VAL A 874 -12.60 29.37 -36.03
CA VAL A 874 -13.19 28.08 -35.64
C VAL A 874 -14.11 27.59 -36.76
N GLY A 875 -13.97 26.32 -37.13
CA GLY A 875 -14.83 25.68 -38.12
C GLY A 875 -16.15 25.17 -37.53
N ALA A 876 -17.09 24.82 -38.41
CA ALA A 876 -18.38 24.25 -38.02
C ALA A 876 -18.25 23.02 -37.09
N ARG A 877 -17.34 22.09 -37.42
CA ARG A 877 -17.10 20.87 -36.63
C ARG A 877 -16.56 21.15 -35.23
N ASP A 878 -15.70 22.15 -35.08
CA ASP A 878 -15.14 22.50 -33.76
C ASP A 878 -16.21 23.14 -32.86
N LEU A 879 -17.13 23.91 -33.45
CA LEU A 879 -18.31 24.47 -32.77
C LEU A 879 -19.27 23.36 -32.29
N GLU A 880 -19.56 22.39 -33.16
CA GLU A 880 -20.39 21.23 -32.82
C GLU A 880 -19.72 20.36 -31.75
N ALA A 881 -18.41 20.12 -31.84
CA ALA A 881 -17.66 19.40 -30.81
C ALA A 881 -17.73 20.12 -29.44
N HIS A 882 -17.55 21.45 -29.43
CA HIS A 882 -17.69 22.26 -28.21
C HIS A 882 -19.10 22.19 -27.63
N ALA A 883 -20.12 22.21 -28.49
CA ALA A 883 -21.51 22.05 -28.08
C ALA A 883 -21.77 20.67 -27.43
N CYS A 884 -21.20 19.60 -28.00
CA CYS A 884 -21.27 18.26 -27.41
C CYS A 884 -20.60 18.20 -26.03
N ASP A 885 -19.44 18.83 -25.86
CA ASP A 885 -18.73 18.89 -24.57
C ASP A 885 -19.56 19.64 -23.50
N VAL A 886 -20.19 20.75 -23.88
CA VAL A 886 -21.12 21.48 -23.00
C VAL A 886 -22.29 20.60 -22.58
N LEU A 887 -22.97 19.94 -23.53
CA LEU A 887 -24.10 19.05 -23.24
C LEU A 887 -23.70 17.84 -22.37
N ALA A 888 -22.48 17.34 -22.54
CA ALA A 888 -21.91 16.27 -21.73
C ALA A 888 -21.52 16.71 -20.31
N GLY A 889 -21.62 18.01 -19.99
CA GLY A 889 -21.33 18.53 -18.66
C GLY A 889 -19.85 18.83 -18.41
N ALA A 890 -19.02 18.92 -19.46
CA ALA A 890 -17.57 19.15 -19.31
C ALA A 890 -17.23 20.48 -18.59
N TYR A 891 -18.14 21.45 -18.64
CA TYR A 891 -17.97 22.79 -18.05
C TYR A 891 -18.90 23.06 -16.87
N SER A 892 -19.61 22.04 -16.39
CA SER A 892 -20.68 22.18 -15.40
C SER A 892 -20.26 21.53 -14.08
N PRO A 893 -20.55 22.14 -12.91
CA PRO A 893 -20.13 21.61 -11.62
C PRO A 893 -20.63 20.18 -11.40
N GLY A 894 -19.70 19.24 -11.19
CA GLY A 894 -19.99 17.83 -10.93
C GLY A 894 -20.30 16.99 -12.18
N GLY A 895 -19.97 17.46 -13.39
CA GLY A 895 -20.05 16.67 -14.62
C GLY A 895 -21.48 16.29 -15.05
N ARG A 896 -22.48 17.02 -14.56
CA ARG A 896 -23.89 16.78 -14.91
C ARG A 896 -24.17 17.27 -16.32
N SER A 897 -25.01 16.56 -17.06
CA SER A 897 -25.50 17.00 -18.36
C SER A 897 -26.06 18.42 -18.27
N ASP A 898 -25.67 19.27 -19.22
CA ASP A 898 -26.03 20.69 -19.25
C ASP A 898 -26.76 21.06 -20.55
N GLN A 899 -27.15 22.32 -20.67
CA GLN A 899 -27.72 22.90 -21.87
C GLN A 899 -26.75 23.93 -22.44
N LEU A 900 -26.66 23.99 -23.77
CA LEU A 900 -25.94 25.04 -24.46
C LEU A 900 -26.90 26.16 -24.82
N LEU A 901 -26.53 27.38 -24.43
CA LEU A 901 -27.25 28.60 -24.76
C LEU A 901 -26.46 29.38 -25.81
N VAL A 902 -27.14 29.83 -26.85
CA VAL A 902 -26.62 30.79 -27.83
C VAL A 902 -27.32 32.11 -27.61
N GLU A 903 -26.53 33.13 -27.33
CA GLU A 903 -27.01 34.46 -26.97
C GLU A 903 -26.43 35.53 -27.88
N GLU A 904 -27.12 36.66 -27.91
CA GLU A 904 -26.61 37.86 -28.55
C GLU A 904 -25.31 38.35 -27.90
N LEU A 905 -24.40 38.87 -28.74
CA LEU A 905 -23.16 39.47 -28.29
C LEU A 905 -23.42 40.84 -27.65
N VAL A 906 -22.99 41.00 -26.40
CA VAL A 906 -22.99 42.31 -25.73
C VAL A 906 -21.80 43.13 -26.19
N VAL A 907 -22.07 44.35 -26.65
CA VAL A 907 -21.06 45.33 -27.08
C VAL A 907 -20.89 46.36 -25.97
N PRO A 908 -19.74 46.39 -25.26
CA PRO A 908 -19.53 47.29 -24.14
C PRO A 908 -19.75 48.77 -24.51
N GLU A 909 -20.40 49.51 -23.62
CA GLU A 909 -20.48 50.96 -23.67
C GLU A 909 -19.05 51.59 -23.69
N PRO A 910 -18.78 52.64 -24.48
CA PRO A 910 -17.44 53.21 -24.68
C PRO A 910 -16.66 53.62 -23.41
N VAL A 911 -17.29 54.24 -22.42
CA VAL A 911 -16.63 54.69 -21.17
C VAL A 911 -16.11 53.50 -20.37
N LEU A 912 -16.92 52.46 -20.18
CA LEU A 912 -16.48 51.25 -19.48
C LEU A 912 -15.58 50.37 -20.35
N GLY A 913 -15.87 50.28 -21.65
CA GLY A 913 -15.07 49.53 -22.63
C GLY A 913 -13.62 50.04 -22.70
N ALA A 914 -13.43 51.34 -22.58
CA ALA A 914 -12.13 51.99 -22.48
C ALA A 914 -11.28 51.54 -21.28
N LEU A 915 -11.90 50.97 -20.24
CA LEU A 915 -11.25 50.49 -19.01
C LEU A 915 -11.10 48.96 -18.96
N SER A 916 -11.50 48.25 -20.02
CA SER A 916 -11.52 46.78 -20.07
C SER A 916 -10.41 46.24 -20.98
N TYR A 917 -9.51 45.38 -20.47
CA TYR A 917 -8.57 44.65 -21.33
C TYR A 917 -9.27 43.44 -21.95
N ARG A 918 -9.87 43.62 -23.13
CA ARG A 918 -10.64 42.58 -23.86
C ARG A 918 -11.82 42.01 -23.03
N GLY A 919 -12.93 41.69 -23.68
CA GLY A 919 -14.14 41.22 -22.98
C GLY A 919 -14.97 42.34 -22.35
N VAL A 920 -16.05 41.94 -21.68
CA VAL A 920 -17.13 42.85 -21.25
C VAL A 920 -16.97 43.20 -19.77
N PRO A 921 -16.81 44.49 -19.41
CA PRO A 921 -16.86 44.92 -18.02
C PRO A 921 -18.29 44.84 -17.49
N ASP A 922 -18.45 44.43 -16.24
CA ASP A 922 -19.77 44.32 -15.60
C ASP A 922 -19.81 45.09 -14.28
N VAL A 923 -20.99 45.59 -13.94
CA VAL A 923 -21.32 46.28 -12.71
C VAL A 923 -22.05 45.30 -11.81
N ARG A 924 -21.36 44.83 -10.76
CA ARG A 924 -21.98 44.01 -9.72
C ARG A 924 -22.69 44.90 -8.72
N VAL A 925 -24.00 44.80 -8.64
CA VAL A 925 -24.84 45.43 -7.63
C VAL A 925 -25.31 44.36 -6.65
N LEU A 926 -24.97 44.53 -5.37
CA LEU A 926 -25.50 43.69 -4.31
C LEU A 926 -26.86 44.27 -3.89
N VAL A 927 -27.88 43.42 -3.81
CA VAL A 927 -29.26 43.78 -3.50
C VAL A 927 -29.74 42.99 -2.29
N PHE A 928 -30.37 43.67 -1.33
CA PHE A 928 -31.02 43.05 -0.17
C PHE A 928 -32.46 43.54 -0.06
N ARG A 929 -33.42 42.62 -0.10
CA ARG A 929 -34.87 42.83 -0.09
C ARG A 929 -35.31 43.90 -1.12
N GLY A 930 -34.76 43.80 -2.34
CA GLY A 930 -35.03 44.73 -3.44
C GLY A 930 -34.31 46.09 -3.34
N VAL A 931 -33.51 46.33 -2.29
CA VAL A 931 -32.73 47.57 -2.09
C VAL A 931 -31.27 47.35 -2.51
N PRO A 932 -30.71 48.13 -3.46
CA PRO A 932 -29.28 48.13 -3.75
C PRO A 932 -28.46 48.60 -2.53
N VAL A 933 -27.46 47.81 -2.13
CA VAL A 933 -26.70 48.03 -0.88
C VAL A 933 -25.23 48.40 -1.08
N LEU A 934 -24.58 47.83 -2.09
CA LEU A 934 -23.22 48.16 -2.53
C LEU A 934 -23.09 47.83 -4.01
N ALA A 935 -22.23 48.55 -4.72
CA ALA A 935 -21.91 48.25 -6.11
C ALA A 935 -20.40 48.28 -6.37
N MET A 936 -19.95 47.55 -7.39
CA MET A 936 -18.59 47.65 -7.90
C MET A 936 -18.57 47.35 -9.40
N VAL A 937 -17.70 48.04 -10.14
CA VAL A 937 -17.33 47.65 -11.51
C VAL A 937 -16.27 46.56 -11.42
N ARG A 938 -16.43 45.51 -12.20
CA ARG A 938 -15.43 44.46 -12.40
C ARG A 938 -14.82 44.60 -13.78
N LEU A 939 -13.50 44.79 -13.80
CA LEU A 939 -12.74 45.06 -15.01
C LEU A 939 -11.89 43.84 -15.40
N PRO A 940 -12.04 43.35 -16.64
CA PRO A 940 -11.15 42.38 -17.26
C PRO A 940 -9.69 42.86 -17.34
N THR A 941 -8.76 41.94 -17.09
CA THR A 941 -7.32 42.17 -17.18
C THR A 941 -6.66 41.11 -18.06
N ARG A 942 -5.40 41.32 -18.44
CA ARG A 942 -4.59 40.31 -19.12
C ARG A 942 -4.39 39.08 -18.24
N ARG A 943 -4.19 39.28 -16.94
CA ARG A 943 -4.01 38.19 -15.97
C ARG A 943 -5.26 37.32 -15.83
N SER A 944 -6.45 37.92 -15.98
CA SER A 944 -7.73 37.22 -15.95
C SER A 944 -8.22 36.75 -17.32
N ASP A 945 -7.34 36.74 -18.33
CA ASP A 945 -7.64 36.33 -19.71
C ASP A 945 -8.88 37.04 -20.29
N GLY A 946 -9.02 38.34 -20.03
CA GLY A 946 -10.17 39.12 -20.50
C GLY A 946 -11.49 38.81 -19.77
N ARG A 947 -11.45 38.24 -18.55
CA ARG A 947 -12.63 37.99 -17.71
C ARG A 947 -12.70 38.95 -16.53
N ALA A 948 -13.91 39.39 -16.18
CA ALA A 948 -14.19 40.28 -15.04
C ALA A 948 -14.19 39.54 -13.67
N ASN A 949 -13.52 38.40 -13.55
CA ASN A 949 -13.52 37.59 -12.33
C ASN A 949 -12.38 38.01 -11.39
N LEU A 950 -12.72 38.55 -10.21
CA LEU A 950 -11.72 39.04 -9.24
C LEU A 950 -10.73 37.97 -8.75
N HIS A 951 -11.17 36.71 -8.64
CA HIS A 951 -10.31 35.59 -8.22
C HIS A 951 -9.32 35.15 -9.31
N LEU A 952 -9.64 35.39 -10.58
CA LEU A 952 -8.75 35.14 -11.72
C LEU A 952 -7.79 36.33 -11.96
N GLY A 953 -7.74 37.31 -11.05
CA GLY A 953 -6.89 38.49 -11.19
C GLY A 953 -7.56 39.72 -11.80
N GLY A 954 -8.88 39.69 -12.03
CA GLY A 954 -9.65 40.86 -12.42
C GLY A 954 -9.59 41.98 -11.37
N VAL A 955 -9.87 43.22 -11.79
CA VAL A 955 -9.87 44.39 -10.91
C VAL A 955 -11.30 44.70 -10.46
N GLY A 956 -11.50 44.93 -9.17
CA GLY A 956 -12.77 45.37 -8.61
C GLY A 956 -12.68 46.82 -8.18
N VAL A 957 -13.56 47.66 -8.69
CA VAL A 957 -13.58 49.11 -8.40
C VAL A 957 -14.91 49.44 -7.74
N GLY A 958 -14.87 49.94 -6.49
CA GLY A 958 -16.08 50.36 -5.78
C GLY A 958 -16.81 51.46 -6.53
N VAL A 959 -18.14 51.48 -6.46
CA VAL A 959 -18.97 52.55 -7.06
C VAL A 959 -19.80 53.19 -5.96
N ASP A 960 -19.70 54.50 -5.88
CA ASP A 960 -20.53 55.27 -4.97
C ASP A 960 -22.01 55.22 -5.44
N LEU A 961 -22.91 54.80 -4.55
CA LEU A 961 -24.30 54.52 -4.90
C LEU A 961 -25.10 55.75 -5.31
N GLY A 962 -24.79 56.94 -4.79
CA GLY A 962 -25.54 58.14 -5.14
C GLY A 962 -25.02 58.84 -6.38
N SER A 963 -23.71 59.01 -6.49
CA SER A 963 -23.08 59.72 -7.62
C SER A 963 -22.86 58.83 -8.84
N GLY A 964 -22.79 57.50 -8.67
CA GLY A 964 -22.45 56.56 -9.73
C GLY A 964 -20.98 56.65 -10.18
N ARG A 965 -20.13 57.32 -9.40
CA ARG A 965 -18.70 57.48 -9.71
C ARG A 965 -17.89 56.38 -9.05
N THR A 966 -16.88 55.88 -9.77
CA THR A 966 -15.96 54.89 -9.23
C THR A 966 -15.07 55.50 -8.14
N THR A 967 -14.73 54.70 -7.13
CA THR A 967 -13.97 55.16 -5.95
C THR A 967 -12.64 54.42 -5.86
N PHE A 968 -12.59 53.35 -5.06
CA PHE A 968 -11.36 52.64 -4.75
C PHE A 968 -11.26 51.32 -5.52
N ALA A 969 -10.08 50.99 -6.05
CA ALA A 969 -9.85 49.75 -6.78
C ALA A 969 -9.01 48.76 -5.97
N VAL A 970 -9.32 47.48 -6.14
CA VAL A 970 -8.63 46.35 -5.52
C VAL A 970 -8.38 45.25 -6.54
N SER A 971 -7.20 44.65 -6.51
CA SER A 971 -6.86 43.44 -7.28
C SER A 971 -6.08 42.49 -6.39
N ALA A 972 -6.47 41.21 -6.35
CA ALA A 972 -5.88 40.18 -5.48
C ALA A 972 -5.70 40.64 -4.00
N GLY A 973 -6.68 41.40 -3.48
CA GLY A 973 -6.67 41.93 -2.12
C GLY A 973 -5.76 43.15 -1.88
N ARG A 974 -5.08 43.66 -2.92
CA ARG A 974 -4.20 44.83 -2.82
C ARG A 974 -4.84 46.10 -3.42
N PRO A 975 -4.63 47.27 -2.80
CA PRO A 975 -5.04 48.57 -3.34
C PRO A 975 -4.45 48.81 -4.73
N LEU A 976 -5.22 49.45 -5.60
CA LEU A 976 -4.80 49.86 -6.93
C LEU A 976 -5.39 51.25 -7.24
N SER A 977 -4.64 52.09 -7.97
CA SER A 977 -5.10 53.41 -8.45
C SER A 977 -5.33 53.46 -9.96
N VAL A 978 -4.58 52.67 -10.72
CA VAL A 978 -4.62 52.62 -12.19
C VAL A 978 -4.76 51.18 -12.69
N HIS A 979 -5.41 50.98 -13.83
CA HIS A 979 -5.57 49.65 -14.44
C HIS A 979 -4.19 49.00 -14.70
N PRO A 980 -3.97 47.71 -14.34
CA PRO A 980 -2.64 47.10 -14.43
C PRO A 980 -2.11 47.02 -15.87
N ASP A 981 -2.99 46.73 -16.83
CA ASP A 981 -2.61 46.61 -18.25
C ASP A 981 -2.73 47.92 -19.05
N LEU A 982 -3.82 48.68 -18.86
CA LEU A 982 -4.14 49.87 -19.65
C LEU A 982 -3.55 51.16 -19.06
N ARG A 983 -3.03 51.12 -17.82
CA ARG A 983 -2.50 52.27 -17.06
C ARG A 983 -3.44 53.48 -16.94
N ARG A 984 -4.76 53.26 -17.10
CA ARG A 984 -5.78 54.31 -16.96
C ARG A 984 -6.20 54.49 -15.50
N PRO A 985 -6.52 55.72 -15.05
CA PRO A 985 -7.09 55.96 -13.73
C PRO A 985 -8.40 55.19 -13.55
N LEU A 986 -8.61 54.63 -12.35
CA LEU A 986 -9.80 53.84 -12.02
C LEU A 986 -10.78 54.57 -11.09
N ALA A 987 -10.33 55.62 -10.42
CA ALA A 987 -11.17 56.46 -9.58
C ALA A 987 -11.84 57.57 -10.41
N ASP A 988 -12.98 58.05 -9.92
CA ASP A 988 -13.70 59.20 -10.44
C ASP A 988 -14.24 59.05 -11.88
N VAL A 989 -14.47 57.81 -12.32
CA VAL A 989 -15.10 57.51 -13.61
C VAL A 989 -16.61 57.38 -13.39
N ALA A 990 -17.40 58.15 -14.13
CA ALA A 990 -18.86 58.06 -14.07
C ALA A 990 -19.34 56.80 -14.79
N VAL A 991 -20.14 55.97 -14.11
CA VAL A 991 -20.84 54.83 -14.72
C VAL A 991 -22.07 55.36 -15.47
N PRO A 992 -22.18 55.16 -16.80
CA PRO A 992 -23.34 55.64 -17.57
C PRO A 992 -24.65 55.00 -17.15
N ALA A 993 -25.77 55.71 -17.34
CA ALA A 993 -27.12 55.25 -17.01
C ALA A 993 -27.26 54.70 -15.57
N TRP A 994 -26.57 55.31 -14.61
CA TRP A 994 -26.48 54.80 -13.23
C TRP A 994 -27.84 54.57 -12.53
N PRO A 995 -28.82 55.50 -12.61
CA PRO A 995 -30.14 55.26 -12.02
C PRO A 995 -30.83 54.04 -12.60
N ASP A 996 -30.71 53.82 -13.91
CA ASP A 996 -31.30 52.68 -14.61
C ASP A 996 -30.64 51.37 -14.20
N VAL A 997 -29.32 51.36 -13.99
CA VAL A 997 -28.58 50.19 -13.46
C VAL A 997 -29.12 49.76 -12.09
N LEU A 998 -29.31 50.72 -11.18
CA LEU A 998 -29.83 50.43 -9.83
C LEU A 998 -31.28 49.96 -9.86
N ALA A 999 -32.12 50.60 -10.66
CA ALA A 999 -33.52 50.21 -10.83
C ALA A 999 -33.64 48.81 -11.47
N LEU A 1000 -32.82 48.51 -12.49
CA LEU A 1000 -32.75 47.20 -13.12
C LEU A 1000 -32.33 46.12 -12.12
N ALA A 1001 -31.33 46.38 -11.28
CA ALA A 1001 -30.87 45.44 -10.27
C ALA A 1001 -31.95 45.14 -9.20
N GLY A 1002 -32.68 46.16 -8.75
CA GLY A 1002 -33.83 45.98 -7.85
C GLY A 1002 -34.91 45.09 -8.47
N ARG A 1003 -35.35 45.42 -9.69
CA ARG A 1003 -36.36 44.63 -10.42
C ARG A 1003 -35.90 43.20 -10.70
N ALA A 1004 -34.62 43.00 -10.99
CA ALA A 1004 -34.05 41.67 -11.20
C ALA A 1004 -34.15 40.79 -9.96
N ALA A 1005 -33.93 41.35 -8.76
CA ALA A 1005 -34.08 40.62 -7.50
C ALA A 1005 -35.56 40.25 -7.23
N ASP A 1006 -36.48 41.15 -7.54
CA ASP A 1006 -37.92 40.91 -7.43
C ASP A 1006 -38.40 39.81 -8.40
N ALA A 1007 -37.90 39.83 -9.64
CA ALA A 1007 -38.25 38.85 -10.68
C ALA A 1007 -37.89 37.40 -10.33
N VAL A 1008 -36.80 37.18 -9.57
CA VAL A 1008 -36.39 35.83 -9.10
C VAL A 1008 -36.85 35.51 -7.67
N GLY A 1009 -37.44 36.48 -6.96
CA GLY A 1009 -37.95 36.31 -5.61
C GLY A 1009 -36.87 36.02 -4.56
N LEU A 1010 -35.64 36.50 -4.75
CA LEU A 1010 -34.54 36.31 -3.80
C LEU A 1010 -34.29 37.58 -2.98
N GLY A 1011 -34.34 37.45 -1.65
CA GLY A 1011 -34.14 38.56 -0.72
C GLY A 1011 -32.68 39.00 -0.55
N PHE A 1012 -31.68 38.21 -0.93
CA PHE A 1012 -30.28 38.63 -0.95
C PHE A 1012 -29.58 38.08 -2.20
N LEU A 1013 -29.14 38.98 -3.09
CA LEU A 1013 -28.71 38.63 -4.45
C LEU A 1013 -27.58 39.54 -4.93
N GLY A 1014 -26.63 38.99 -5.68
CA GLY A 1014 -25.73 39.80 -6.52
C GLY A 1014 -26.27 39.84 -7.94
N VAL A 1015 -26.45 41.04 -8.49
CA VAL A 1015 -26.89 41.25 -9.87
C VAL A 1015 -25.71 41.80 -10.66
N ASP A 1016 -25.33 41.09 -11.72
CA ASP A 1016 -24.25 41.52 -12.60
C ASP A 1016 -24.87 42.17 -13.84
N VAL A 1017 -24.73 43.49 -13.93
CA VAL A 1017 -25.29 44.32 -15.00
C VAL A 1017 -24.19 44.70 -15.98
N VAL A 1018 -24.45 44.58 -17.27
CA VAL A 1018 -23.56 45.09 -18.33
C VAL A 1018 -24.22 46.27 -19.01
N LEU A 1019 -23.41 47.25 -19.41
CA LEU A 1019 -23.87 48.39 -20.20
C LEU A 1019 -23.58 48.10 -21.67
N ASP A 1020 -24.63 47.83 -22.43
CA ASP A 1020 -24.56 47.60 -23.86
C ASP A 1020 -24.73 48.92 -24.63
N ARG A 1021 -23.90 49.14 -25.64
CA ARG A 1021 -23.95 50.34 -26.48
C ARG A 1021 -25.26 50.47 -27.26
N ARG A 1022 -25.92 49.36 -27.60
CA ARG A 1022 -27.13 49.35 -28.45
C ARG A 1022 -28.41 49.35 -27.60
N HIS A 1023 -28.42 48.62 -26.48
CA HIS A 1023 -29.62 48.36 -25.69
C HIS A 1023 -29.60 48.97 -24.28
N GLY A 1024 -28.51 49.62 -23.86
CA GLY A 1024 -28.37 50.17 -22.52
C GLY A 1024 -28.10 49.11 -21.44
N PRO A 1025 -28.54 49.31 -20.19
CA PRO A 1025 -28.29 48.37 -19.09
C PRO A 1025 -29.01 47.02 -19.28
N LEU A 1026 -28.25 45.92 -19.24
CA LEU A 1026 -28.76 44.55 -19.35
C LEU A 1026 -28.27 43.69 -18.17
N VAL A 1027 -29.12 42.81 -17.65
CA VAL A 1027 -28.70 41.80 -16.66
C VAL A 1027 -27.95 40.68 -17.37
N LEU A 1028 -26.66 40.53 -17.05
CA LEU A 1028 -25.81 39.48 -17.62
C LEU A 1028 -25.92 38.16 -16.83
N GLU A 1029 -25.84 38.25 -15.51
CA GLU A 1029 -25.86 37.10 -14.60
C GLU A 1029 -26.45 37.48 -13.24
N LEU A 1030 -27.14 36.53 -12.61
CA LEU A 1030 -27.59 36.62 -11.23
C LEU A 1030 -26.79 35.65 -10.37
N ASN A 1031 -26.38 36.10 -9.20
CA ASN A 1031 -25.53 35.34 -8.29
C ASN A 1031 -26.22 35.19 -6.93
N ALA A 1032 -26.85 34.02 -6.72
CA ALA A 1032 -27.57 33.71 -5.48
C ALA A 1032 -26.64 33.58 -4.25
N ARG A 1033 -25.32 33.54 -4.43
CA ARG A 1033 -24.32 33.44 -3.35
C ARG A 1033 -23.18 34.44 -3.54
N PRO A 1034 -23.47 35.74 -3.58
CA PRO A 1034 -22.52 36.75 -4.06
C PRO A 1034 -21.29 36.87 -3.15
N GLY A 1035 -20.11 36.96 -3.76
CA GLY A 1035 -18.84 37.08 -3.03
C GLY A 1035 -18.74 38.38 -2.22
N LEU A 1036 -17.96 38.35 -1.13
CA LEU A 1036 -17.85 39.45 -0.18
C LEU A 1036 -16.70 40.43 -0.48
N GLY A 1037 -15.97 40.23 -1.59
CA GLY A 1037 -14.88 41.11 -2.04
C GLY A 1037 -15.33 42.54 -2.35
N ILE A 1038 -16.63 42.75 -2.62
CA ILE A 1038 -17.24 44.07 -2.81
C ILE A 1038 -17.05 45.00 -1.61
N GLN A 1039 -16.91 44.45 -0.39
CA GLN A 1039 -16.60 45.23 0.82
C GLN A 1039 -15.20 45.86 0.76
N LEU A 1040 -14.24 45.17 0.14
CA LEU A 1040 -12.87 45.66 0.00
C LEU A 1040 -12.79 46.77 -1.05
N ALA A 1041 -13.46 46.58 -2.19
CA ALA A 1041 -13.51 47.56 -3.27
C ALA A 1041 -14.18 48.88 -2.81
N ASN A 1042 -15.19 48.80 -1.94
CA ASN A 1042 -15.88 49.96 -1.39
C ASN A 1042 -15.29 50.45 -0.06
N ARG A 1043 -14.25 49.80 0.48
CA ARG A 1043 -13.67 50.04 1.82
C ARG A 1043 -14.73 50.12 2.93
N ARG A 1044 -15.80 49.33 2.82
CA ARG A 1044 -16.97 49.41 3.69
C ARG A 1044 -17.54 48.05 4.03
N GLY A 1045 -17.84 47.86 5.31
CA GLY A 1045 -18.49 46.66 5.81
C GLY A 1045 -19.98 46.62 5.48
N LEU A 1046 -20.49 45.44 5.09
CA LEU A 1046 -21.90 45.24 4.74
C LEU A 1046 -22.81 45.11 5.95
N ARG A 1047 -22.28 44.69 7.10
CA ARG A 1047 -23.10 44.24 8.23
C ARG A 1047 -24.05 45.32 8.78
N PRO A 1048 -23.59 46.55 9.10
CA PRO A 1048 -24.47 47.56 9.68
C PRO A 1048 -25.63 47.93 8.76
N LEU A 1049 -25.38 47.96 7.45
CA LEU A 1049 -26.37 48.35 6.45
C LEU A 1049 -27.42 47.26 6.26
N LEU A 1050 -27.02 45.98 6.26
CA LEU A 1050 -27.96 44.86 6.22
C LEU A 1050 -28.76 44.72 7.53
N GLU A 1051 -28.17 44.98 8.69
CA GLU A 1051 -28.89 44.98 9.98
C GLU A 1051 -29.96 46.09 10.02
N ARG A 1052 -29.67 47.30 9.54
CA ARG A 1052 -30.66 48.39 9.41
C ARG A 1052 -31.81 48.02 8.46
N LEU A 1053 -31.50 47.47 7.29
CA LEU A 1053 -32.52 47.05 6.31
C LEU A 1053 -33.33 45.83 6.74
N ALA A 1054 -32.78 44.98 7.62
CA ALA A 1054 -33.52 43.86 8.18
C ALA A 1054 -34.56 44.32 9.22
N ALA A 1055 -34.28 45.41 9.95
CA ALA A 1055 -35.16 45.94 10.98
C ALA A 1055 -36.20 46.95 10.48
N GLY A 1056 -35.94 47.63 9.35
CA GLY A 1056 -36.82 48.68 8.82
C GLY A 1056 -37.94 48.20 7.87
N PRO A 1057 -39.03 48.98 7.74
CA PRO A 1057 -40.03 48.79 6.69
C PRO A 1057 -39.42 49.09 5.30
N LEU A 1058 -39.98 48.49 4.25
CA LEU A 1058 -39.48 48.65 2.88
C LEU A 1058 -40.54 49.30 1.98
N PRO A 1059 -40.14 50.25 1.12
CA PRO A 1059 -41.00 50.81 0.09
C PRO A 1059 -41.46 49.77 -0.95
N ALA A 1060 -42.67 49.95 -1.49
CA ALA A 1060 -43.24 49.05 -2.50
C ALA A 1060 -42.67 49.30 -3.91
N GLY A 1061 -42.30 50.55 -4.24
CA GLY A 1061 -41.72 50.91 -5.53
C GLY A 1061 -40.22 50.61 -5.64
N ALA A 1062 -39.77 50.12 -6.79
CA ALA A 1062 -38.34 49.88 -7.05
C ALA A 1062 -37.51 51.18 -6.96
N SER A 1063 -38.00 52.29 -7.50
CA SER A 1063 -37.31 53.59 -7.45
C SER A 1063 -37.18 54.14 -6.02
N GLU A 1064 -38.19 53.95 -5.18
CA GLU A 1064 -38.15 54.32 -3.76
C GLU A 1064 -37.16 53.45 -2.98
N ARG A 1065 -37.07 52.15 -3.30
CA ARG A 1065 -36.06 51.26 -2.74
C ARG A 1065 -34.64 51.67 -3.16
N VAL A 1066 -34.45 52.13 -4.39
CA VAL A 1066 -33.16 52.68 -4.86
C VAL A 1066 -32.80 53.93 -4.04
N ALA A 1067 -33.74 54.88 -3.88
CA ALA A 1067 -33.53 56.08 -3.09
C ALA A 1067 -33.19 55.75 -1.62
N LEU A 1068 -33.88 54.79 -1.00
CA LEU A 1068 -33.57 54.30 0.34
C LEU A 1068 -32.14 53.73 0.43
N GLY A 1069 -31.73 52.93 -0.56
CA GLY A 1069 -30.37 52.39 -0.63
C GLY A 1069 -29.30 53.48 -0.75
N GLN A 1070 -29.56 54.51 -1.55
CA GLN A 1070 -28.68 55.66 -1.72
C GLN A 1070 -28.56 56.48 -0.41
N THR A 1071 -29.66 56.77 0.27
CA THR A 1071 -29.64 57.50 1.55
C THR A 1071 -28.88 56.73 2.63
N LEU A 1072 -29.13 55.42 2.76
CA LEU A 1072 -28.43 54.56 3.72
C LEU A 1072 -26.93 54.41 3.38
N ALA A 1073 -26.58 54.49 2.10
CA ALA A 1073 -25.19 54.55 1.69
C ALA A 1073 -24.51 55.81 2.25
N TYR A 1074 -25.14 56.99 2.24
CA TYR A 1074 -24.50 58.18 2.80
C TYR A 1074 -24.55 58.28 4.33
N ASP A 1075 -25.61 57.81 4.98
CA ASP A 1075 -25.81 57.94 6.44
C ASP A 1075 -24.76 57.22 7.30
N CYS A 1076 -24.23 56.08 6.86
CA CYS A 1076 -23.16 55.40 7.60
C CYS A 1076 -21.74 55.85 7.18
N GLY A 1077 -21.64 56.89 6.35
CA GLY A 1077 -20.40 57.38 5.74
C GLY A 1077 -19.87 58.70 6.28
N SER A 1078 -20.48 59.31 7.31
CA SER A 1078 -20.02 60.59 7.90
C SER A 1078 -18.77 60.50 8.80
N SER A 1079 -17.85 59.59 8.48
CA SER A 1079 -16.45 59.71 8.92
C SER A 1079 -15.57 59.57 7.68
N ARG A 1080 -15.33 60.69 7.00
CA ARG A 1080 -14.25 60.81 6.00
C ARG A 1080 -12.92 60.38 6.60
#